data_AF-A0A936EZG0-F1
#
_entry.id   AF-A0A936EZG0-F1
#
_cell.length_a   1.000
_cell.length_b   1.000
_cell.length_c   1.000
_cell.angle_alpha   90.00
_cell.angle_beta   90.00
_cell.angle_gamma   90.00
#
_symmetry.space_group_name_H-M   'P 1'
#
loop_
_entity.id
_entity.type
_entity.pdbx_description
1 polymer ?
#
loop_
_entity_poly.entity_id
_entity_poly.type
_entity_poly.pdbx_seq_one_letter_code
_entity_poly.pdbx_strand_id
1 'polypeptide(L)'
;MFDIEASLDSRLLAEPRNRPTVVFPEALDPRTLEAACFLARFIRPVFLAPEAEVRALAAGQLAHLGVDRVAYTLSESAFVDPASRPDLLAAFAAAAVEWGHSHGRYQSLEETQRVMADPCIFGIWAVKLGHADMVVGGAIHEPKAFFRPMVELLAQRSVACEAGVFVLPDSHPDDVYPHNIVVFGDVGVNASMSPRTLAEVAVGTCAVARDLIPEDVLPEIRCAMVSYSNRGSDEGPSPELVRQAADLVPGILAERVKHAARYGTIHIRGEIKVSVALSRRSADLYHADGLPWEGGPNVIVCPNLDMGNLLYHLYSTRFPDAKKFPVMFGLWFQGVDLPMDCTPEDIRLAVKASVMRLHHYGEWKRTPKDTFFRRHRVLVLNPGSTSTKTSVFEGDEERCTEEIQHSAEEMQPFEGRPITEQFAFRKEAVLRFLAGKGLSQGDLDAVAGRGGLLRPIPHGTWNVGAPMLEDLKAGKRGEHASNLGALIAAELVAGTGKPAFIVDPVVVDEADPKVKVTGLKELPRRVISHALNQIATARRYAEEHETFYERVNVIVAHMGGGITVGAHRKGRYIDVNNGLDGEGPFSPQRSGSLPPGQLIDLCFSGKYTKAELKLLNKGRGGMIDLLGTADMREVERRVEAGDAEARLVYEAMLYQIAKAITALAPAFEGEPIDAILLTGGMARSGRLVAELDRLTAALGCGVKVYPGENEMAALAKGALRVLSGRETAKDYPPA
;
A
#
# COMPACT_ATOMS: atom_id res chain seq x y z
N MET A 1 17.64 -22.39 -1.04
CA MET A 1 17.31 -21.62 -2.25
C MET A 1 17.13 -20.16 -1.87
N PHE A 2 17.70 -19.22 -2.62
CA PHE A 2 17.36 -17.81 -2.44
C PHE A 2 15.87 -17.60 -2.75
N ASP A 3 15.11 -17.11 -1.76
CA ASP A 3 13.69 -16.83 -1.93
C ASP A 3 13.50 -15.46 -2.60
N ILE A 4 13.52 -15.48 -3.93
CA ILE A 4 13.37 -14.26 -4.74
C ILE A 4 11.99 -13.62 -4.58
N GLU A 5 10.93 -14.39 -4.34
CA GLU A 5 9.59 -13.84 -4.16
C GLU A 5 9.50 -13.08 -2.84
N ALA A 6 9.94 -13.68 -1.74
CA ALA A 6 9.97 -13.01 -0.43
C ALA A 6 10.88 -11.76 -0.45
N SER A 7 12.01 -11.82 -1.18
CA SER A 7 12.91 -10.68 -1.37
C SER A 7 12.25 -9.51 -2.13
N LEU A 8 11.47 -9.81 -3.18
CA LEU A 8 10.71 -8.79 -3.91
C LEU A 8 9.59 -8.21 -3.04
N ASP A 9 8.85 -9.06 -2.33
CA ASP A 9 7.75 -8.64 -1.47
C ASP A 9 8.18 -7.71 -0.34
N SER A 10 9.29 -8.05 0.33
CA SER A 10 9.87 -7.23 1.39
C SER A 10 10.28 -5.85 0.88
N ARG A 11 10.95 -5.79 -0.28
CA ARG A 11 11.42 -4.52 -0.87
C ARG A 11 10.28 -3.66 -1.40
N LEU A 12 9.26 -4.26 -2.01
CA LEU A 12 8.05 -3.54 -2.44
C LEU A 12 7.25 -3.00 -1.24
N LEU A 13 7.22 -3.70 -0.11
CA LEU A 13 6.57 -3.21 1.11
C LEU A 13 7.38 -2.13 1.86
N ALA A 14 8.71 -2.19 1.78
CA ALA A 14 9.58 -1.25 2.48
C ALA A 14 9.42 0.20 1.98
N GLU A 15 8.97 0.37 0.74
CA GLU A 15 8.68 1.68 0.14
C GLU A 15 7.17 1.79 -0.15
N PRO A 16 6.33 2.22 0.81
CA PRO A 16 4.90 2.40 0.57
C PRO A 16 4.68 3.59 -0.36
N ARG A 17 4.73 3.33 -1.67
CA ARG A 17 4.40 4.26 -2.75
C ARG A 17 3.02 3.91 -3.30
N ASN A 18 2.47 4.83 -4.12
CA ASN A 18 1.23 4.56 -4.85
C ASN A 18 1.33 3.24 -5.63
N ARG A 19 0.23 2.50 -5.72
CA ARG A 19 0.17 1.29 -6.55
C ARG A 19 0.08 1.66 -8.04
N PRO A 20 0.99 1.21 -8.93
CA PRO A 20 0.86 1.46 -10.35
C PRO A 20 -0.35 0.74 -10.93
N THR A 21 -0.94 1.35 -11.95
CA THR A 21 -2.07 0.79 -12.70
C THR A 21 -1.53 -0.18 -13.74
N VAL A 22 -1.90 -1.45 -13.63
CA VAL A 22 -1.38 -2.53 -14.50
C VAL A 22 -2.54 -3.16 -15.26
N VAL A 23 -2.41 -3.19 -16.58
CA VAL A 23 -3.45 -3.67 -17.49
C VAL A 23 -3.18 -5.11 -17.89
N PHE A 24 -4.21 -5.95 -17.75
CA PHE A 24 -4.22 -7.35 -18.14
C PHE A 24 -5.18 -7.54 -19.33
N PRO A 25 -4.67 -7.49 -20.59
CA PRO A 25 -5.44 -7.84 -21.78
C PRO A 25 -5.97 -9.28 -21.77
N GLU A 26 -5.25 -10.20 -21.16
CA GLU A 26 -5.59 -11.63 -21.10
C GLU A 26 -6.36 -11.98 -19.82
N ALA A 27 -7.33 -11.13 -19.45
CA ALA A 27 -8.05 -11.22 -18.18
C ALA A 27 -8.88 -12.50 -18.00
N LEU A 28 -9.17 -13.22 -19.09
CA LEU A 28 -9.92 -14.47 -19.10
C LEU A 28 -9.03 -15.73 -19.10
N ASP A 29 -7.71 -15.57 -19.00
CA ASP A 29 -6.79 -16.68 -18.71
C ASP A 29 -6.71 -16.90 -17.18
N PRO A 30 -6.93 -18.14 -16.68
CA PRO A 30 -6.96 -18.41 -15.25
C PRO A 30 -5.60 -18.19 -14.58
N ARG A 31 -4.48 -18.33 -15.29
CA ARG A 31 -3.13 -18.13 -14.73
C ARG A 31 -2.87 -16.64 -14.50
N THR A 32 -3.27 -15.81 -15.45
CA THR A 32 -3.25 -14.34 -15.32
C THR A 32 -4.09 -13.87 -14.14
N LEU A 33 -5.33 -14.37 -14.02
CA LEU A 33 -6.22 -13.98 -12.94
C LEU A 33 -5.72 -14.48 -11.56
N GLU A 34 -5.20 -15.70 -11.49
CA GLU A 34 -4.55 -16.23 -10.29
C GLU A 34 -3.37 -15.36 -9.87
N ALA A 35 -2.48 -15.01 -10.80
CA ALA A 35 -1.33 -14.16 -10.52
C ALA A 35 -1.76 -12.78 -9.98
N ALA A 36 -2.77 -12.16 -10.60
CA ALA A 36 -3.33 -10.89 -10.15
C ALA A 36 -3.82 -10.95 -8.69
N CYS A 37 -4.30 -12.12 -8.23
CA CYS A 37 -4.76 -12.31 -6.85
C CYS A 37 -3.68 -12.21 -5.76
N PHE A 38 -2.41 -12.22 -6.15
CA PHE A 38 -1.26 -11.99 -5.26
C PHE A 38 -0.54 -10.68 -5.57
N LEU A 39 -1.00 -9.96 -6.60
CA LEU A 39 -0.43 -8.69 -7.05
C LEU A 39 -1.25 -7.49 -6.57
N ALA A 40 -2.54 -7.65 -6.25
CA ALA A 40 -3.44 -6.55 -5.87
C ALA A 40 -2.94 -5.66 -4.72
N ARG A 41 -2.12 -6.19 -3.82
CA ARG A 41 -1.44 -5.41 -2.79
C ARG A 41 -0.37 -4.44 -3.34
N PHE A 42 0.24 -4.77 -4.46
CA PHE A 42 1.35 -4.00 -5.07
C PHE A 42 0.91 -3.16 -6.26
N ILE A 43 -0.20 -3.51 -6.91
CA ILE A 43 -0.68 -2.86 -8.14
C ILE A 43 -2.18 -2.54 -8.05
N ARG A 44 -2.68 -1.73 -8.97
CA ARG A 44 -4.12 -1.55 -9.25
C ARG A 44 -4.45 -2.28 -10.56
N PRO A 45 -5.04 -3.49 -10.51
CA PRO A 45 -5.29 -4.28 -11.71
C PRO A 45 -6.42 -3.70 -12.56
N VAL A 46 -6.22 -3.68 -13.87
CA VAL A 46 -7.28 -3.38 -14.86
C VAL A 46 -7.44 -4.60 -15.75
N PHE A 47 -8.57 -5.28 -15.62
CA PHE A 47 -8.92 -6.42 -16.44
C PHE A 47 -9.65 -5.94 -17.69
N LEU A 48 -9.10 -6.22 -18.88
CA LEU A 48 -9.75 -5.86 -20.15
C LEU A 48 -10.78 -6.91 -20.58
N ALA A 49 -11.79 -7.11 -19.73
CA ALA A 49 -12.91 -8.01 -19.96
C ALA A 49 -14.14 -7.55 -19.15
N PRO A 50 -15.35 -7.98 -19.53
CA PRO A 50 -16.56 -7.75 -18.73
C PRO A 50 -16.43 -8.32 -17.30
N GLU A 51 -16.85 -7.54 -16.30
CA GLU A 51 -16.74 -7.92 -14.88
C GLU A 51 -17.42 -9.27 -14.58
N ALA A 52 -18.59 -9.52 -15.17
CA ALA A 52 -19.33 -10.76 -14.96
C ALA A 52 -18.54 -12.00 -15.40
N GLU A 53 -17.77 -11.91 -16.49
CA GLU A 53 -16.97 -13.02 -17.01
C GLU A 53 -15.75 -13.29 -16.14
N VAL A 54 -15.04 -12.24 -15.71
CA VAL A 54 -13.90 -12.38 -14.79
C VAL A 54 -14.34 -12.99 -13.45
N ARG A 55 -15.48 -12.56 -12.92
CA ARG A 55 -16.05 -13.13 -11.69
C ARG A 55 -16.46 -14.59 -11.85
N ALA A 56 -17.05 -14.95 -13.00
CA ALA A 56 -17.41 -16.34 -13.30
C ALA A 56 -16.17 -17.24 -13.42
N LEU A 57 -15.12 -16.77 -14.10
CA LEU A 57 -13.84 -17.46 -14.21
C LEU A 57 -13.21 -17.67 -12.83
N ALA A 58 -13.16 -16.63 -12.00
CA ALA A 58 -12.63 -16.71 -10.63
C ALA A 58 -13.36 -17.78 -9.81
N ALA A 59 -14.69 -17.79 -9.85
CA ALA A 59 -15.51 -18.76 -9.11
C ALA A 59 -15.31 -20.20 -9.60
N GLY A 60 -15.09 -20.40 -10.91
CA GLY A 60 -14.95 -21.73 -11.51
C GLY A 60 -13.54 -22.31 -11.47
N GLN A 61 -12.51 -21.49 -11.58
CA GLN A 61 -11.12 -21.93 -11.77
C GLN A 61 -10.19 -21.60 -10.59
N LEU A 62 -10.56 -20.68 -9.70
CA LEU A 62 -9.71 -20.24 -8.58
C LEU A 62 -10.23 -20.68 -7.21
N ALA A 63 -11.04 -21.75 -7.17
CA ALA A 63 -11.61 -22.28 -5.93
C ALA A 63 -10.54 -22.86 -4.97
N HIS A 64 -9.34 -23.18 -5.47
CA HIS A 64 -8.19 -23.56 -4.64
C HIS A 64 -7.56 -22.37 -3.89
N LEU A 65 -7.84 -21.14 -4.32
CA LEU A 65 -7.42 -19.94 -3.60
C LEU A 65 -8.42 -19.63 -2.48
N GLY A 66 -7.93 -19.01 -1.41
CA GLY A 66 -8.80 -18.51 -0.35
C GLY A 66 -9.81 -17.50 -0.90
N VAL A 67 -11.10 -17.69 -0.57
CA VAL A 67 -12.22 -16.82 -1.02
C VAL A 67 -11.94 -15.34 -0.76
N ASP A 68 -11.27 -15.04 0.36
CA ASP A 68 -10.92 -13.68 0.77
C ASP A 68 -9.95 -13.00 -0.19
N ARG A 69 -8.93 -13.73 -0.63
CA ARG A 69 -7.91 -13.22 -1.55
C ARG A 69 -8.51 -12.84 -2.91
N VAL A 70 -9.37 -13.70 -3.43
CA VAL A 70 -10.07 -13.47 -4.71
C VAL A 70 -11.02 -12.27 -4.57
N ALA A 71 -11.84 -12.26 -3.52
CA ALA A 71 -12.78 -11.17 -3.28
C ALA A 71 -12.07 -9.82 -3.11
N TYR A 72 -10.97 -9.78 -2.34
CA TYR A 72 -10.15 -8.58 -2.13
C TYR A 72 -9.60 -8.06 -3.47
N THR A 73 -8.99 -8.94 -4.25
CA THR A 73 -8.42 -8.60 -5.58
C THR A 73 -9.47 -7.99 -6.49
N LEU A 74 -10.65 -8.61 -6.59
CA LEU A 74 -11.73 -8.12 -7.44
C LEU A 74 -12.28 -6.76 -6.95
N SER A 75 -12.25 -6.49 -5.64
CA SER A 75 -12.65 -5.19 -5.08
C SER A 75 -11.62 -4.07 -5.32
N GLU A 76 -10.35 -4.45 -5.54
CA GLU A 76 -9.25 -3.53 -5.82
C GLU A 76 -8.97 -3.35 -7.32
N SER A 77 -9.80 -3.95 -8.18
CA SER A 77 -9.61 -3.97 -9.63
C SER A 77 -10.65 -3.14 -10.38
N ALA A 78 -10.29 -2.70 -11.59
CA ALA A 78 -11.22 -2.16 -12.57
C ALA A 78 -11.46 -3.19 -13.68
N PHE A 79 -12.68 -3.19 -14.22
CA PHE A 79 -13.09 -4.06 -15.33
C PHE A 79 -13.50 -3.19 -16.50
N VAL A 80 -12.89 -3.41 -17.66
CA VAL A 80 -13.11 -2.60 -18.85
C VAL A 80 -13.31 -3.51 -20.03
N ASP A 81 -14.52 -3.52 -20.59
CA ASP A 81 -14.73 -4.01 -21.95
C ASP A 81 -14.32 -2.88 -22.92
N PRO A 82 -13.24 -3.04 -23.73
CA PRO A 82 -12.83 -2.01 -24.68
C PRO A 82 -13.96 -1.54 -25.60
N ALA A 83 -14.85 -2.45 -26.02
CA ALA A 83 -15.96 -2.14 -26.93
C ALA A 83 -17.00 -1.20 -26.27
N SER A 84 -17.09 -1.21 -24.94
CA SER A 84 -17.98 -0.33 -24.17
C SER A 84 -17.44 1.09 -23.98
N ARG A 85 -16.23 1.40 -24.47
CA ARG A 85 -15.52 2.67 -24.27
C ARG A 85 -15.23 3.42 -25.57
N PRO A 86 -16.27 3.83 -26.33
CA PRO A 86 -16.09 4.54 -27.61
C PRO A 86 -15.30 5.85 -27.46
N ASP A 87 -15.35 6.48 -26.28
CA ASP A 87 -14.56 7.66 -25.92
C ASP A 87 -13.05 7.37 -25.95
N LEU A 88 -12.62 6.25 -25.36
CA LEU A 88 -11.22 5.84 -25.36
C LEU A 88 -10.79 5.28 -26.71
N LEU A 89 -11.63 4.48 -27.37
CA LEU A 89 -11.34 3.96 -28.70
C LEU A 89 -11.10 5.08 -29.71
N ALA A 90 -11.94 6.12 -29.69
CA ALA A 90 -11.77 7.28 -30.56
C ALA A 90 -10.48 8.06 -30.23
N ALA A 91 -10.20 8.30 -28.95
CA ALA A 91 -8.99 9.00 -28.52
C ALA A 91 -7.71 8.23 -28.86
N PHE A 92 -7.68 6.92 -28.63
CA PHE A 92 -6.54 6.06 -28.92
C PHE A 92 -6.31 5.94 -30.43
N ALA A 93 -7.38 5.80 -31.21
CA ALA A 93 -7.27 5.74 -32.66
C ALA A 93 -6.75 7.05 -33.26
N ALA A 94 -7.20 8.21 -32.77
CA ALA A 94 -6.69 9.50 -33.21
C ALA A 94 -5.18 9.63 -32.96
N ALA A 95 -4.72 9.27 -31.75
CA ALA A 95 -3.30 9.27 -31.40
C ALA A 95 -2.49 8.25 -32.23
N ALA A 96 -3.08 7.09 -32.54
CA ALA A 96 -2.45 6.05 -33.35
C ALA A 96 -2.27 6.45 -34.82
N VAL A 97 -3.24 7.14 -35.41
CA VAL A 97 -3.13 7.70 -36.77
C VAL A 97 -2.03 8.75 -36.83
N GLU A 98 -1.99 9.67 -35.85
CA GLU A 98 -0.96 10.71 -35.76
C GLU A 98 0.45 10.09 -35.64
N TRP A 99 0.63 9.11 -34.75
CA TRP A 99 1.88 8.37 -34.62
C TRP A 99 2.22 7.60 -35.90
N GLY A 100 1.21 7.00 -36.52
CA GLY A 100 1.30 6.17 -37.72
C GLY A 100 1.80 6.91 -38.96
N HIS A 101 1.56 8.22 -39.08
CA HIS A 101 2.06 9.04 -40.19
C HIS A 101 3.60 8.98 -40.33
N SER A 102 4.32 8.86 -39.22
CA SER A 102 5.80 8.76 -39.23
C SER A 102 6.32 7.33 -39.31
N HIS A 103 5.45 6.32 -39.19
CA HIS A 103 5.81 4.89 -39.10
C HIS A 103 5.18 4.03 -40.21
N GLY A 104 4.39 4.63 -41.10
CA GLY A 104 3.72 3.93 -42.20
C GLY A 104 2.59 2.99 -41.75
N ARG A 105 1.96 3.26 -40.60
CA ARG A 105 0.89 2.43 -40.00
C ARG A 105 -0.35 3.27 -39.68
N TYR A 106 -1.47 2.61 -39.34
CA TYR A 106 -2.72 3.25 -38.88
C TYR A 106 -3.19 4.40 -39.78
N GLN A 107 -3.46 4.12 -41.06
CA GLN A 107 -3.74 5.17 -42.05
C GLN A 107 -5.18 5.70 -42.03
N SER A 108 -6.15 4.84 -41.65
CA SER A 108 -7.57 5.19 -41.58
C SER A 108 -8.03 5.23 -40.12
N LEU A 109 -8.70 6.31 -39.72
CA LEU A 109 -9.25 6.45 -38.37
C LEU A 109 -10.29 5.36 -38.07
N GLU A 110 -11.17 5.07 -39.03
CA GLU A 110 -12.25 4.07 -38.85
C GLU A 110 -11.68 2.65 -38.67
N GLU A 111 -10.71 2.27 -39.51
CA GLU A 111 -10.05 0.97 -39.38
C GLU A 111 -9.24 0.88 -38.09
N THR A 112 -8.55 1.96 -37.73
CA THR A 112 -7.75 2.03 -36.50
C THR A 112 -8.64 1.92 -35.26
N GLN A 113 -9.82 2.55 -35.23
CA GLN A 113 -10.78 2.40 -34.14
C GLN A 113 -11.21 0.94 -33.93
N ARG A 114 -11.41 0.17 -35.01
CA ARG A 114 -11.74 -1.26 -34.92
C ARG A 114 -10.59 -2.07 -34.33
N VAL A 115 -9.35 -1.76 -34.71
CA VAL A 115 -8.15 -2.40 -34.16
C VAL A 115 -7.93 -2.04 -32.69
N MET A 116 -8.28 -0.82 -32.25
CA MET A 116 -8.18 -0.42 -30.84
C MET A 116 -9.14 -1.18 -29.92
N ALA A 117 -10.16 -1.85 -30.47
CA ALA A 117 -11.06 -2.68 -29.67
C ALA A 117 -10.43 -4.02 -29.24
N ASP A 118 -9.32 -4.42 -29.87
CA ASP A 118 -8.54 -5.57 -29.43
C ASP A 118 -7.91 -5.29 -28.04
N PRO A 119 -8.11 -6.16 -27.03
CA PRO A 119 -7.60 -5.93 -25.68
C PRO A 119 -6.08 -5.71 -25.60
N CYS A 120 -5.28 -6.44 -26.38
CA CYS A 120 -3.83 -6.29 -26.38
C CYS A 120 -3.44 -4.90 -26.89
N ILE A 121 -3.99 -4.50 -28.04
CA ILE A 121 -3.73 -3.16 -28.62
C ILE A 121 -4.25 -2.06 -27.70
N PHE A 122 -5.45 -2.21 -27.14
CA PHE A 122 -6.03 -1.26 -26.20
C PHE A 122 -5.12 -1.04 -24.98
N GLY A 123 -4.63 -2.13 -24.36
CA GLY A 123 -3.77 -2.05 -23.19
C GLY A 123 -2.43 -1.37 -23.47
N ILE A 124 -1.82 -1.69 -24.61
CA ILE A 124 -0.56 -1.07 -25.06
C ILE A 124 -0.74 0.44 -25.27
N TRP A 125 -1.83 0.88 -25.90
CA TRP A 125 -2.14 2.31 -26.09
C TRP A 125 -2.53 3.01 -24.80
N ALA A 126 -3.26 2.34 -23.91
CA ALA A 126 -3.57 2.88 -22.58
C ALA A 126 -2.29 3.22 -21.82
N VAL A 127 -1.26 2.37 -21.89
CA VAL A 127 0.05 2.63 -21.28
C VAL A 127 0.78 3.77 -22.00
N LYS A 128 0.87 3.73 -23.34
CA LYS A 128 1.54 4.78 -24.14
C LYS A 128 1.00 6.18 -23.85
N LEU A 129 -0.30 6.30 -23.65
CA LEU A 129 -1.00 7.56 -23.43
C LEU A 129 -1.18 7.90 -21.94
N GLY A 130 -0.59 7.13 -21.02
CA GLY A 130 -0.55 7.42 -19.58
C GLY A 130 -1.85 7.14 -18.81
N HIS A 131 -2.74 6.30 -19.37
CA HIS A 131 -3.93 5.78 -18.68
C HIS A 131 -3.61 4.61 -17.74
N ALA A 132 -2.49 3.93 -18.02
CA ALA A 132 -1.91 2.89 -17.19
C ALA A 132 -0.39 3.01 -17.18
N ASP A 133 0.25 2.30 -16.26
CA ASP A 133 1.70 2.36 -16.05
C ASP A 133 2.42 1.16 -16.69
N MET A 134 1.73 0.02 -16.79
CA MET A 134 2.28 -1.23 -17.33
C MET A 134 1.19 -2.08 -18.01
N VAL A 135 1.57 -2.83 -19.04
CA VAL A 135 0.73 -3.86 -19.68
C VAL A 135 1.40 -5.23 -19.58
N VAL A 136 0.61 -6.27 -19.29
CA VAL A 136 1.08 -7.65 -19.05
C VAL A 136 0.32 -8.61 -19.95
N GLY A 137 1.01 -9.31 -20.84
CA GLY A 137 0.39 -10.26 -21.78
C GLY A 137 1.40 -11.25 -22.38
N GLY A 138 0.95 -12.05 -23.34
CA GLY A 138 1.76 -13.09 -24.01
C GLY A 138 1.47 -14.51 -23.52
N ALA A 139 0.66 -14.67 -22.46
CA ALA A 139 0.34 -15.98 -21.91
C ALA A 139 -0.54 -16.82 -22.87
N ILE A 140 -1.35 -16.16 -23.70
CA ILE A 140 -2.21 -16.81 -24.71
C ILE A 140 -2.13 -16.18 -26.11
N HIS A 141 -1.53 -14.99 -26.24
CA HIS A 141 -1.33 -14.34 -27.54
C HIS A 141 0.04 -14.61 -28.14
N GLU A 142 0.07 -14.84 -29.46
CA GLU A 142 1.34 -14.95 -30.19
C GLU A 142 2.12 -13.62 -30.20
N PRO A 143 3.46 -13.67 -30.36
CA PRO A 143 4.30 -12.46 -30.37
C PRO A 143 3.90 -11.39 -31.40
N LYS A 144 3.23 -11.76 -32.51
CA LYS A 144 2.74 -10.80 -33.51
C LYS A 144 1.56 -9.97 -33.01
N ALA A 145 0.76 -10.50 -32.10
CA ALA A 145 -0.45 -9.85 -31.58
C ALA A 145 -0.16 -8.96 -30.38
N PHE A 146 0.79 -9.34 -29.51
CA PHE A 146 1.09 -8.60 -28.28
C PHE A 146 2.53 -8.05 -28.22
N PHE A 147 3.52 -8.94 -28.21
CA PHE A 147 4.93 -8.58 -27.98
C PHE A 147 5.47 -7.55 -28.96
N ARG A 148 5.32 -7.78 -30.28
CA ARG A 148 5.87 -6.90 -31.32
C ARG A 148 5.20 -5.51 -31.28
N PRO A 149 3.86 -5.38 -31.24
CA PRO A 149 3.22 -4.08 -31.05
C PRO A 149 3.67 -3.36 -29.77
N MET A 150 3.83 -4.10 -28.66
CA MET A 150 4.26 -3.53 -27.37
C MET A 150 5.67 -2.94 -27.48
N VAL A 151 6.64 -3.70 -27.99
CA VAL A 151 8.02 -3.24 -28.14
C VAL A 151 8.11 -2.05 -29.10
N GLU A 152 7.41 -2.12 -30.24
CA GLU A 152 7.40 -1.05 -31.25
C GLU A 152 6.86 0.28 -30.69
N LEU A 153 5.81 0.25 -29.86
CA LEU A 153 5.19 1.46 -29.34
C LEU A 153 5.88 2.01 -28.08
N LEU A 154 6.35 1.12 -27.19
CA LEU A 154 6.83 1.49 -25.86
C LEU A 154 8.36 1.59 -25.77
N ALA A 155 9.13 1.15 -26.77
CA ALA A 155 10.58 1.33 -26.76
C ALA A 155 10.95 2.81 -26.77
N GLN A 156 11.76 3.25 -25.81
CA GLN A 156 12.23 4.64 -25.70
C GLN A 156 13.76 4.77 -25.65
N ARG A 157 14.50 3.66 -25.77
CA ARG A 157 15.99 3.62 -25.80
C ARG A 157 16.49 3.05 -27.13
N SER A 158 17.79 3.21 -27.38
CA SER A 158 18.50 2.62 -28.52
C SER A 158 18.37 1.10 -28.60
N VAL A 159 18.22 0.41 -27.46
CA VAL A 159 18.13 -1.06 -27.37
C VAL A 159 17.06 -1.48 -26.36
N ALA A 160 16.10 -2.28 -26.83
CA ALA A 160 15.20 -3.08 -26.01
C ALA A 160 15.73 -4.51 -25.90
N CYS A 161 15.50 -5.18 -24.78
CA CYS A 161 15.98 -6.53 -24.51
C CYS A 161 15.08 -7.21 -23.49
N GLU A 162 14.93 -8.52 -23.65
CA GLU A 162 14.31 -9.37 -22.65
C GLU A 162 15.40 -10.14 -21.90
N ALA A 163 15.41 -10.05 -20.57
CA ALA A 163 16.28 -10.83 -19.71
C ALA A 163 15.48 -11.96 -19.06
N GLY A 164 15.94 -13.20 -19.18
CA GLY A 164 15.35 -14.36 -18.51
C GLY A 164 16.03 -14.63 -17.18
N VAL A 165 15.33 -14.43 -16.07
CA VAL A 165 15.85 -14.64 -14.71
C VAL A 165 15.51 -16.04 -14.23
N PHE A 166 16.49 -16.76 -13.66
CA PHE A 166 16.31 -18.07 -13.08
C PHE A 166 16.92 -18.16 -11.67
N VAL A 167 16.17 -18.73 -10.73
CA VAL A 167 16.70 -19.29 -9.49
C VAL A 167 16.49 -20.80 -9.55
N LEU A 168 17.58 -21.54 -9.76
CA LEU A 168 17.55 -22.98 -9.94
C LEU A 168 17.35 -23.71 -8.58
N PRO A 169 16.83 -24.94 -8.58
CA PRO A 169 16.60 -25.71 -7.37
C PRO A 169 17.91 -25.97 -6.59
N ASP A 170 17.82 -26.18 -5.27
CA ASP A 170 18.99 -26.48 -4.41
C ASP A 170 19.73 -27.77 -4.78
N SER A 171 19.10 -28.66 -5.56
CA SER A 171 19.75 -29.84 -6.12
C SER A 171 20.71 -29.53 -7.28
N HIS A 172 20.65 -28.32 -7.82
CA HIS A 172 21.60 -27.84 -8.82
C HIS A 172 22.96 -27.58 -8.17
N PRO A 173 24.08 -27.95 -8.82
CA PRO A 173 25.42 -27.69 -8.28
C PRO A 173 25.70 -26.18 -8.13
N ASP A 174 25.99 -25.76 -6.89
CA ASP A 174 26.24 -24.35 -6.53
C ASP A 174 27.56 -23.82 -7.10
N ASP A 175 28.46 -24.70 -7.57
CA ASP A 175 29.74 -24.33 -8.19
C ASP A 175 29.62 -23.87 -9.65
N VAL A 176 28.44 -24.03 -10.27
CA VAL A 176 28.16 -23.61 -11.64
C VAL A 176 27.62 -22.18 -11.70
N TYR A 177 26.66 -21.86 -10.83
CA TYR A 177 26.08 -20.53 -10.69
C TYR A 177 26.02 -20.17 -9.21
N PRO A 178 26.59 -19.04 -8.77
CA PRO A 178 26.53 -18.63 -7.37
C PRO A 178 25.09 -18.54 -6.86
N HIS A 179 24.79 -19.19 -5.74
CA HIS A 179 23.46 -19.28 -5.14
C HIS A 179 22.39 -19.88 -6.08
N ASN A 180 22.82 -20.64 -7.10
CA ASN A 180 21.97 -21.18 -8.14
C ASN A 180 21.20 -20.11 -8.95
N ILE A 181 21.73 -18.88 -9.06
CA ILE A 181 21.08 -17.79 -9.79
C ILE A 181 21.78 -17.54 -11.13
N VAL A 182 20.99 -17.51 -12.21
CA VAL A 182 21.47 -17.13 -13.55
C VAL A 182 20.48 -16.24 -14.28
N VAL A 183 20.98 -15.22 -14.97
CA VAL A 183 20.20 -14.36 -15.86
C VAL A 183 20.71 -14.47 -17.29
N PHE A 184 19.84 -14.82 -18.22
CA PHE A 184 20.15 -14.88 -19.66
C PHE A 184 19.71 -13.60 -20.36
N GLY A 185 20.49 -13.11 -21.32
CA GLY A 185 20.05 -12.05 -22.22
C GLY A 185 20.73 -12.11 -23.58
N ASP A 186 20.15 -11.66 -24.67
CA ASP A 186 18.72 -11.39 -24.88
C ASP A 186 17.98 -12.69 -25.18
N VAL A 187 16.77 -12.88 -24.63
CA VAL A 187 15.97 -14.10 -24.82
C VAL A 187 14.75 -13.93 -25.74
N GLY A 188 14.42 -12.68 -26.16
CA GLY A 188 13.17 -12.40 -26.86
C GLY A 188 13.21 -11.34 -27.97
N VAL A 189 14.11 -10.36 -27.94
CA VAL A 189 13.96 -9.13 -28.76
C VAL A 189 14.84 -9.11 -30.01
N ASN A 190 16.15 -9.23 -29.88
CA ASN A 190 17.12 -8.86 -30.91
C ASN A 190 17.57 -10.08 -31.74
N ALA A 191 16.90 -10.31 -32.88
CA ALA A 191 17.22 -11.39 -33.81
C ALA A 191 18.69 -11.39 -34.28
N SER A 192 19.23 -10.20 -34.56
CA SER A 192 20.65 -9.99 -34.88
C SER A 192 21.12 -8.72 -34.17
N MET A 193 22.40 -8.67 -33.80
CA MET A 193 22.97 -7.57 -33.03
C MET A 193 24.19 -6.97 -33.70
N SER A 194 24.31 -5.65 -33.60
CA SER A 194 25.59 -4.96 -33.79
C SER A 194 26.48 -5.13 -32.55
N PRO A 195 27.81 -4.91 -32.63
CA PRO A 195 28.68 -4.92 -31.46
C PRO A 195 28.19 -3.98 -30.35
N ARG A 196 27.70 -2.79 -30.75
CA ARG A 196 27.14 -1.81 -29.82
C ARG A 196 25.87 -2.33 -29.14
N THR A 197 24.95 -2.92 -29.90
CA THR A 197 23.72 -3.52 -29.37
C THR A 197 24.03 -4.62 -28.37
N LEU A 198 24.94 -5.53 -28.70
CA LEU A 198 25.34 -6.63 -27.82
C LEU A 198 25.99 -6.12 -26.52
N ALA A 199 26.82 -5.08 -26.59
CA ALA A 199 27.41 -4.46 -25.41
C ALA A 199 26.36 -3.78 -24.51
N GLU A 200 25.38 -3.09 -25.10
CA GLU A 200 24.25 -2.49 -24.36
C GLU A 200 23.35 -3.56 -23.74
N VAL A 201 23.09 -4.67 -24.45
CA VAL A 201 22.40 -5.85 -23.90
C VAL A 201 23.16 -6.40 -22.71
N ALA A 202 24.48 -6.57 -22.81
CA ALA A 202 25.28 -7.12 -21.73
C ALA A 202 25.22 -6.28 -20.46
N VAL A 203 25.45 -4.96 -20.57
CA VAL A 203 25.37 -4.03 -19.43
C VAL A 203 23.93 -3.95 -18.89
N GLY A 204 22.93 -3.93 -19.78
CA GLY A 204 21.52 -3.87 -19.40
C GLY A 204 21.04 -5.09 -18.62
N THR A 205 21.38 -6.30 -19.09
CA THR A 205 21.06 -7.57 -18.42
C THR A 205 21.76 -7.68 -17.07
N CYS A 206 23.02 -7.25 -16.97
CA CYS A 206 23.73 -7.16 -15.69
C CYS A 206 23.05 -6.19 -14.72
N ALA A 207 22.59 -5.05 -15.22
CA ALA A 207 21.87 -4.08 -14.40
C ALA A 207 20.53 -4.66 -13.91
N VAL A 208 19.80 -5.42 -14.73
CA VAL A 208 18.60 -6.16 -14.28
C VAL A 208 18.96 -7.10 -13.13
N ALA A 209 19.99 -7.93 -13.30
CA ALA A 209 20.43 -8.84 -12.24
C ALA A 209 20.80 -8.08 -10.95
N ARG A 210 21.52 -6.97 -11.05
CA ARG A 210 21.88 -6.11 -9.91
C ARG A 210 20.69 -5.43 -9.27
N ASP A 211 19.70 -5.01 -10.06
CA ASP A 211 18.48 -4.39 -9.54
C ASP A 211 17.68 -5.40 -8.70
N LEU A 212 17.53 -6.62 -9.24
CA LEU A 212 16.66 -7.66 -8.69
C LEU A 212 17.30 -8.46 -7.55
N ILE A 213 18.63 -8.63 -7.53
CA ILE A 213 19.28 -9.50 -6.55
C ILE A 213 20.04 -8.63 -5.54
N PRO A 214 19.76 -8.76 -4.23
CA PRO A 214 20.47 -8.03 -3.17
C PRO A 214 21.98 -8.28 -3.15
N GLU A 215 22.75 -7.29 -2.68
CA GLU A 215 24.23 -7.36 -2.67
C GLU A 215 24.78 -8.33 -1.62
N ASP A 216 24.02 -8.62 -0.56
CA ASP A 216 24.33 -9.65 0.43
C ASP A 216 24.11 -11.07 -0.11
N VAL A 217 23.29 -11.23 -1.15
CA VAL A 217 23.08 -12.51 -1.85
C VAL A 217 24.09 -12.65 -2.99
N LEU A 218 24.25 -11.63 -3.83
CA LEU A 218 25.28 -11.59 -4.87
C LEU A 218 26.12 -10.33 -4.71
N PRO A 219 27.31 -10.38 -4.09
CA PRO A 219 28.18 -9.22 -3.97
C PRO A 219 28.60 -8.63 -5.33
N GLU A 220 28.82 -9.50 -6.32
CA GLU A 220 29.23 -9.15 -7.68
C GLU A 220 28.26 -9.69 -8.73
N ILE A 221 28.08 -8.96 -9.84
CA ILE A 221 27.50 -9.52 -11.07
C ILE A 221 28.62 -9.92 -12.00
N ARG A 222 28.58 -11.17 -12.49
CA ARG A 222 29.62 -11.79 -13.29
C ARG A 222 29.01 -12.28 -14.58
N CYS A 223 29.31 -11.57 -15.67
CA CYS A 223 28.67 -11.76 -16.96
C CYS A 223 29.62 -12.34 -18.00
N ALA A 224 29.31 -13.54 -18.46
CA ALA A 224 29.98 -14.15 -19.61
C ALA A 224 29.25 -13.77 -20.91
N MET A 225 29.94 -13.03 -21.79
CA MET A 225 29.50 -12.85 -23.17
C MET A 225 30.00 -14.04 -23.99
N VAL A 226 29.07 -14.87 -24.47
CA VAL A 226 29.41 -16.19 -25.00
C VAL A 226 29.46 -16.25 -26.53
N SER A 227 30.38 -17.08 -27.04
CA SER A 227 30.45 -17.48 -28.45
C SER A 227 30.81 -18.99 -28.54
N TYR A 228 31.03 -19.50 -29.75
CA TYR A 228 31.59 -20.85 -29.95
C TYR A 228 33.12 -20.92 -29.75
N SER A 229 33.81 -19.79 -29.61
CA SER A 229 35.25 -19.69 -29.31
C SER A 229 35.53 -19.15 -27.91
N ASN A 230 36.74 -19.45 -27.42
CA ASN A 230 37.25 -18.96 -26.16
C ASN A 230 38.55 -18.20 -26.43
N ARG A 231 38.51 -16.86 -26.31
CA ARG A 231 39.67 -15.97 -26.49
C ARG A 231 40.46 -16.24 -27.79
N GLY A 232 39.77 -16.32 -28.92
CA GLY A 232 40.40 -16.53 -30.24
C GLY A 232 40.80 -17.98 -30.54
N SER A 233 40.19 -18.95 -29.85
CA SER A 233 40.37 -20.37 -30.19
C SER A 233 39.73 -20.77 -31.52
N ASP A 234 38.84 -19.93 -32.06
CA ASP A 234 38.13 -20.10 -33.33
C ASP A 234 37.82 -18.70 -33.91
N GLU A 235 37.47 -18.65 -35.18
CA GLU A 235 37.19 -17.42 -35.92
C GLU A 235 35.79 -17.42 -36.55
N GLY A 236 35.30 -16.23 -36.86
CA GLY A 236 34.06 -16.02 -37.59
C GLY A 236 33.11 -15.01 -36.94
N PRO A 237 31.88 -14.89 -37.46
CA PRO A 237 31.04 -13.72 -37.24
C PRO A 237 30.61 -13.54 -35.77
N SER A 238 30.34 -14.64 -35.06
CA SER A 238 29.93 -14.60 -33.64
C SER A 238 31.11 -14.26 -32.70
N PRO A 239 32.27 -14.93 -32.78
CA PRO A 239 33.51 -14.53 -32.11
C PRO A 239 33.89 -13.06 -32.30
N GLU A 240 33.90 -12.61 -33.56
CA GLU A 240 34.26 -11.23 -33.92
C GLU A 240 33.27 -10.22 -33.31
N LEU A 241 31.96 -10.47 -33.42
CA LEU A 241 30.91 -9.66 -32.81
C LEU A 241 31.09 -9.53 -31.29
N VAL A 242 31.37 -10.65 -30.60
CA VAL A 242 31.54 -10.66 -29.14
C VAL A 242 32.80 -9.90 -28.72
N ARG A 243 33.92 -10.04 -29.44
CA ARG A 243 35.16 -9.29 -29.16
C ARG A 243 34.95 -7.79 -29.34
N GLN A 244 34.37 -7.38 -30.47
CA GLN A 244 34.07 -5.97 -30.74
C GLN A 244 33.09 -5.39 -29.71
N ALA A 245 32.12 -6.18 -29.25
CA ALA A 245 31.20 -5.75 -28.20
C ALA A 245 31.91 -5.62 -26.84
N ALA A 246 32.78 -6.57 -26.49
CA ALA A 246 33.54 -6.53 -25.24
C ALA A 246 34.41 -5.27 -25.12
N ASP A 247 35.00 -4.79 -26.22
CA ASP A 247 35.78 -3.54 -26.25
C ASP A 247 34.94 -2.30 -25.90
N LEU A 248 33.62 -2.33 -26.16
CA LEU A 248 32.71 -1.21 -25.89
C LEU A 248 32.16 -1.20 -24.46
N VAL A 249 32.18 -2.35 -23.77
CA VAL A 249 31.56 -2.52 -22.45
C VAL A 249 32.09 -1.56 -21.39
N PRO A 250 33.42 -1.35 -21.22
CA PRO A 250 33.93 -0.47 -20.17
C PRO A 250 33.34 0.95 -20.21
N GLY A 251 33.19 1.51 -21.42
CA GLY A 251 32.60 2.84 -21.61
C GLY A 251 31.11 2.87 -21.27
N ILE A 252 30.34 1.88 -21.72
CA ILE A 252 28.88 1.80 -21.44
C ILE A 252 28.64 1.58 -19.93
N LEU A 253 29.42 0.71 -19.30
CA LEU A 253 29.30 0.43 -17.88
C LEU A 253 29.69 1.65 -17.03
N ALA A 254 30.76 2.38 -17.41
CA ALA A 254 31.16 3.59 -16.71
C ALA A 254 30.05 4.65 -16.70
N GLU A 255 29.34 4.85 -17.82
CA GLU A 255 28.17 5.74 -17.85
C GLU A 255 27.05 5.25 -16.92
N ARG A 256 26.81 3.93 -16.87
CA ARG A 256 25.79 3.35 -15.99
C ARG A 256 26.12 3.57 -14.51
N VAL A 257 27.38 3.40 -14.10
CA VAL A 257 27.85 3.61 -12.72
C VAL A 257 27.61 5.05 -12.23
N LYS A 258 27.65 6.05 -13.13
CA LYS A 258 27.31 7.43 -12.77
C LYS A 258 25.86 7.59 -12.29
N HIS A 259 24.94 6.74 -12.75
CA HIS A 259 23.54 6.77 -12.31
C HIS A 259 23.34 6.14 -10.93
N ALA A 260 24.07 5.06 -10.62
CA ALA A 260 24.04 4.44 -9.30
C ALA A 260 25.34 3.66 -9.01
N ALA A 261 25.97 3.97 -7.88
CA ALA A 261 27.26 3.39 -7.48
C ALA A 261 27.24 1.85 -7.40
N ARG A 262 26.09 1.25 -7.07
CA ARG A 262 25.89 -0.21 -7.00
C ARG A 262 26.21 -0.96 -8.30
N TYR A 263 26.18 -0.28 -9.45
CA TYR A 263 26.55 -0.89 -10.73
C TYR A 263 28.07 -1.10 -10.86
N GLY A 264 28.88 -0.55 -9.94
CA GLY A 264 30.33 -0.72 -9.92
C GLY A 264 30.80 -2.15 -9.61
N THR A 265 29.91 -3.01 -9.07
CA THR A 265 30.20 -4.43 -8.80
C THR A 265 29.88 -5.35 -9.99
N ILE A 266 29.61 -4.78 -11.16
CA ILE A 266 29.38 -5.52 -12.40
C ILE A 266 30.71 -5.78 -13.10
N HIS A 267 30.96 -7.05 -13.43
CA HIS A 267 32.13 -7.51 -14.16
C HIS A 267 31.68 -8.32 -15.39
N ILE A 268 32.05 -7.85 -16.58
CA ILE A 268 31.67 -8.46 -17.85
C ILE A 268 32.93 -8.91 -18.57
N ARG A 269 32.95 -10.14 -19.08
CA ARG A 269 34.05 -10.69 -19.87
C ARG A 269 33.50 -11.37 -21.12
N GLY A 270 34.17 -11.11 -22.24
CA GLY A 270 34.05 -11.82 -23.50
C GLY A 270 35.45 -11.86 -24.13
N GLU A 271 35.74 -12.73 -25.09
CA GLU A 271 34.92 -13.78 -25.69
C GLU A 271 35.09 -15.10 -24.93
N ILE A 272 34.00 -15.70 -24.44
CA ILE A 272 34.03 -16.93 -23.63
C ILE A 272 33.22 -18.04 -24.28
N LYS A 273 33.77 -19.25 -24.37
CA LYS A 273 32.98 -20.41 -24.81
C LYS A 273 32.04 -20.86 -23.69
N VAL A 274 30.78 -21.16 -24.01
CA VAL A 274 29.79 -21.54 -22.97
C VAL A 274 30.24 -22.73 -22.11
N SER A 275 30.93 -23.72 -22.68
CA SER A 275 31.47 -24.84 -21.91
C SER A 275 32.56 -24.40 -20.93
N VAL A 276 33.38 -23.41 -21.31
CA VAL A 276 34.39 -22.80 -20.43
C VAL A 276 33.73 -21.96 -19.34
N ALA A 277 32.61 -21.28 -19.63
CA ALA A 277 31.87 -20.53 -18.62
C ALA A 277 31.27 -21.42 -17.53
N LEU A 278 30.85 -22.65 -17.88
CA LEU A 278 30.06 -23.53 -17.01
C LEU A 278 30.82 -24.73 -16.45
N SER A 279 32.04 -25.02 -16.92
CA SER A 279 32.77 -26.24 -16.54
C SER A 279 34.25 -25.98 -16.31
N ARG A 280 34.71 -26.24 -15.08
CA ARG A 280 36.14 -26.15 -14.73
C ARG A 280 37.00 -27.03 -15.62
N ARG A 281 36.57 -28.28 -15.85
CA ARG A 281 37.24 -29.22 -16.76
C ARG A 281 37.40 -28.64 -18.16
N SER A 282 36.36 -27.99 -18.70
CA SER A 282 36.46 -27.36 -20.02
C SER A 282 37.42 -26.18 -20.00
N ALA A 283 37.39 -25.36 -18.96
CA ALA A 283 38.33 -24.25 -18.82
C ALA A 283 39.79 -24.71 -18.84
N ASP A 284 40.11 -25.79 -18.11
CA ASP A 284 41.45 -26.37 -18.07
C ASP A 284 41.87 -26.94 -19.45
N LEU A 285 40.93 -27.59 -20.16
CA LEU A 285 41.17 -28.17 -21.50
C LEU A 285 41.35 -27.14 -22.61
N TYR A 286 40.67 -25.99 -22.52
CA TYR A 286 40.86 -24.87 -23.45
C TYR A 286 42.09 -24.02 -23.09
N HIS A 287 42.96 -24.51 -22.20
CA HIS A 287 44.15 -23.83 -21.70
C HIS A 287 43.86 -22.40 -21.20
N ALA A 288 42.67 -22.21 -20.63
CA ALA A 288 42.35 -20.98 -19.92
C ALA A 288 42.97 -21.02 -18.52
N ASP A 289 43.25 -19.86 -17.93
CA ASP A 289 43.66 -19.72 -16.52
C ASP A 289 42.48 -20.06 -15.57
N GLY A 290 41.91 -21.26 -15.67
CA GLY A 290 40.70 -21.68 -14.97
C GLY A 290 39.41 -21.01 -15.46
N LEU A 291 38.33 -21.16 -14.68
CA LEU A 291 37.06 -20.47 -14.94
C LEU A 291 37.28 -18.94 -14.96
N PRO A 292 36.52 -18.18 -15.77
CA PRO A 292 36.60 -16.72 -15.76
C PRO A 292 36.37 -16.10 -14.37
N TRP A 293 35.59 -16.78 -13.52
CA TRP A 293 35.38 -16.45 -12.11
C TRP A 293 35.34 -17.73 -11.26
N GLU A 294 35.84 -17.65 -10.04
CA GLU A 294 35.68 -18.70 -9.03
C GLU A 294 34.20 -18.78 -8.59
N GLY A 295 33.58 -19.96 -8.73
CA GLY A 295 32.13 -20.17 -8.51
C GLY A 295 31.23 -19.85 -9.71
N GLY A 296 31.80 -19.50 -10.87
CA GLY A 296 31.04 -19.33 -12.12
C GLY A 296 30.42 -17.93 -12.35
N PRO A 297 29.82 -17.71 -13.54
CA PRO A 297 29.05 -16.49 -13.84
C PRO A 297 27.68 -16.51 -13.15
N ASN A 298 26.98 -15.39 -13.12
CA ASN A 298 25.54 -15.32 -12.80
C ASN A 298 24.73 -14.59 -13.87
N VAL A 299 25.40 -14.15 -14.95
CA VAL A 299 24.78 -13.61 -16.16
C VAL A 299 25.44 -14.23 -17.38
N ILE A 300 24.63 -14.63 -18.36
CA ILE A 300 25.09 -15.16 -19.65
C ILE A 300 24.45 -14.35 -20.76
N VAL A 301 25.29 -13.76 -21.61
CA VAL A 301 24.84 -12.92 -22.72
C VAL A 301 25.18 -13.56 -24.05
N CYS A 302 24.13 -13.82 -24.85
CA CYS A 302 24.21 -14.50 -26.13
C CYS A 302 24.35 -13.48 -27.29
N PRO A 303 25.00 -13.86 -28.41
CA PRO A 303 25.24 -12.95 -29.52
C PRO A 303 24.04 -12.76 -30.46
N ASN A 304 22.97 -13.57 -30.28
CA ASN A 304 21.74 -13.51 -31.06
C ASN A 304 20.57 -14.15 -30.31
N LEU A 305 19.35 -13.90 -30.82
CA LEU A 305 18.10 -14.39 -30.25
C LEU A 305 17.98 -15.91 -30.23
N ASP A 306 18.37 -16.60 -31.31
CA ASP A 306 18.22 -18.06 -31.41
C ASP A 306 18.92 -18.78 -30.24
N MET A 307 20.14 -18.33 -29.89
CA MET A 307 20.89 -18.89 -28.78
C MET A 307 20.27 -18.54 -27.42
N GLY A 308 19.89 -17.28 -27.20
CA GLY A 308 19.30 -16.84 -25.93
C GLY A 308 17.93 -17.49 -25.67
N ASN A 309 17.07 -17.52 -26.68
CA ASN A 309 15.76 -18.14 -26.62
C ASN A 309 15.87 -19.66 -26.40
N LEU A 310 16.81 -20.33 -27.08
CA LEU A 310 17.13 -21.74 -26.82
C LEU A 310 17.52 -21.98 -25.36
N LEU A 311 18.41 -21.16 -24.79
CA LEU A 311 18.83 -21.32 -23.40
C LEU A 311 17.66 -21.10 -22.43
N TYR A 312 16.85 -20.07 -22.64
CA TYR A 312 15.69 -19.78 -21.80
C TYR A 312 14.74 -20.98 -21.73
N HIS A 313 14.33 -21.51 -22.89
CA HIS A 313 13.40 -22.63 -22.94
C HIS A 313 14.06 -23.95 -22.49
N LEU A 314 15.34 -24.18 -22.81
CA LEU A 314 16.06 -25.37 -22.35
C LEU A 314 16.12 -25.42 -20.82
N TYR A 315 16.49 -24.33 -20.15
CA TYR A 315 16.52 -24.26 -18.69
C TYR A 315 15.12 -24.36 -18.10
N SER A 316 14.14 -23.67 -18.70
CA SER A 316 12.74 -23.73 -18.29
C SER A 316 12.15 -25.14 -18.30
N THR A 317 12.52 -25.96 -19.29
CA THR A 317 12.05 -27.36 -19.41
C THR A 317 12.88 -28.32 -18.57
N ARG A 318 14.19 -28.08 -18.41
CA ARG A 318 15.07 -28.96 -17.62
C ARG A 318 14.90 -28.79 -16.12
N PHE A 319 14.54 -27.59 -15.67
CA PHE A 319 14.37 -27.26 -14.26
C PHE A 319 12.95 -26.71 -14.04
N PRO A 320 11.91 -27.57 -14.08
CA PRO A 320 10.52 -27.13 -13.92
C PRO A 320 10.24 -26.51 -12.55
N ASP A 321 11.01 -26.89 -11.52
CA ASP A 321 10.89 -26.35 -10.16
C ASP A 321 11.69 -25.05 -9.93
N ALA A 322 12.40 -24.55 -10.96
CA ALA A 322 13.11 -23.28 -10.87
C ALA A 322 12.13 -22.10 -10.84
N LYS A 323 12.43 -21.07 -10.05
CA LYS A 323 11.75 -19.78 -10.20
C LYS A 323 12.24 -19.13 -11.47
N LYS A 324 11.36 -18.84 -12.42
CA LYS A 324 11.72 -18.30 -13.74
C LYS A 324 10.76 -17.21 -14.17
N PHE A 325 11.29 -16.14 -14.76
CA PHE A 325 10.45 -15.07 -15.30
C PHE A 325 11.24 -14.14 -16.24
N PRO A 326 10.58 -13.57 -17.25
CA PRO A 326 11.17 -12.55 -18.10
C PRO A 326 11.13 -11.17 -17.44
N VAL A 327 12.11 -10.33 -17.75
CA VAL A 327 12.14 -8.91 -17.38
C VAL A 327 12.64 -8.09 -18.54
N MET A 328 11.82 -7.14 -18.97
CA MET A 328 12.15 -6.24 -20.08
C MET A 328 12.98 -5.04 -19.60
N PHE A 329 13.90 -4.58 -20.44
CA PHE A 329 14.45 -3.22 -20.37
C PHE A 329 14.45 -2.55 -21.74
N GLY A 330 14.55 -1.21 -21.75
CA GLY A 330 14.36 -0.39 -22.95
C GLY A 330 12.93 0.09 -23.18
N LEU A 331 11.96 -0.47 -22.43
CA LEU A 331 10.54 -0.07 -22.43
C LEU A 331 10.13 0.78 -21.20
N TRP A 332 11.09 1.37 -20.47
CA TRP A 332 10.82 2.10 -19.21
C TRP A 332 9.93 1.35 -18.20
N PHE A 333 10.10 0.01 -18.12
CA PHE A 333 9.35 -0.87 -17.21
C PHE A 333 7.84 -0.93 -17.50
N GLN A 334 7.40 -0.49 -18.69
CA GLN A 334 5.98 -0.35 -19.03
C GLN A 334 5.36 -1.59 -19.69
N GLY A 335 6.15 -2.63 -19.96
CA GLY A 335 5.69 -3.82 -20.66
C GLY A 335 6.29 -5.09 -20.07
N VAL A 336 5.44 -6.09 -19.89
CA VAL A 336 5.80 -7.46 -19.50
C VAL A 336 5.26 -8.40 -20.57
N ASP A 337 6.19 -9.09 -21.24
CA ASP A 337 5.89 -10.24 -22.09
C ASP A 337 5.97 -11.52 -21.26
N LEU A 338 5.19 -12.52 -21.62
CA LEU A 338 5.11 -13.79 -20.92
C LEU A 338 5.27 -14.92 -21.94
N PRO A 339 6.04 -15.96 -21.63
CA PRO A 339 6.03 -17.15 -22.47
C PRO A 339 4.68 -17.86 -22.34
N MET A 340 4.19 -18.45 -23.43
CA MET A 340 2.87 -19.11 -23.43
C MET A 340 2.75 -20.28 -22.44
N ASP A 341 3.86 -20.91 -22.04
CA ASP A 341 3.92 -21.95 -21.01
C ASP A 341 4.11 -21.42 -19.58
N CYS A 342 3.96 -20.10 -19.38
CA CYS A 342 4.12 -19.49 -18.06
C CYS A 342 3.13 -20.06 -17.03
N THR A 343 3.60 -20.13 -15.79
CA THR A 343 2.78 -20.42 -14.61
C THR A 343 2.26 -19.11 -13.99
N PRO A 344 1.24 -19.15 -13.10
CA PRO A 344 0.84 -17.97 -12.33
C PRO A 344 2.00 -17.35 -11.56
N GLU A 345 2.93 -18.17 -11.07
CA GLU A 345 4.12 -17.71 -10.34
C GLU A 345 5.07 -16.90 -11.23
N ASP A 346 5.31 -17.35 -12.46
CA ASP A 346 6.17 -16.63 -13.42
C ASP A 346 5.61 -15.22 -13.68
N ILE A 347 4.28 -15.10 -13.84
CA ILE A 347 3.58 -13.84 -14.02
C ILE A 347 3.76 -12.93 -12.80
N ARG A 348 3.56 -13.48 -11.58
CA ARG A 348 3.74 -12.71 -10.33
C ARG A 348 5.15 -12.13 -10.25
N LEU A 349 6.17 -12.95 -10.50
CA LEU A 349 7.56 -12.54 -10.39
C LEU A 349 7.94 -11.50 -11.45
N ALA A 350 7.51 -11.68 -12.70
CA ALA A 350 7.74 -10.73 -13.79
C ALA A 350 7.15 -9.34 -13.48
N VAL A 351 5.91 -9.30 -12.97
CA VAL A 351 5.23 -8.06 -12.59
C VAL A 351 5.90 -7.42 -11.38
N LYS A 352 6.15 -8.17 -10.29
CA LYS A 352 6.83 -7.66 -9.08
C LYS A 352 8.20 -7.07 -9.42
N ALA A 353 9.00 -7.77 -10.22
CA ALA A 353 10.30 -7.31 -10.68
C ALA A 353 10.21 -5.99 -11.46
N SER A 354 9.23 -5.89 -12.37
CA SER A 354 9.02 -4.70 -13.19
C SER A 354 8.50 -3.51 -12.37
N VAL A 355 7.56 -3.74 -11.45
CA VAL A 355 7.02 -2.72 -10.53
C VAL A 355 8.11 -2.19 -9.59
N MET A 356 8.93 -3.07 -9.04
CA MET A 356 10.05 -2.66 -8.17
C MET A 356 11.02 -1.73 -8.92
N ARG A 357 11.36 -2.08 -10.18
CA ARG A 357 12.23 -1.25 -11.02
C ARG A 357 11.56 0.07 -11.44
N LEU A 358 10.25 0.06 -11.70
CA LEU A 358 9.46 1.28 -11.95
C LEU A 358 9.53 2.24 -10.75
N HIS A 359 9.30 1.74 -9.53
CA HIS A 359 9.39 2.56 -8.32
C HIS A 359 10.79 3.14 -8.10
N HIS A 360 11.82 2.32 -8.28
CA HIS A 360 13.19 2.73 -7.96
C HIS A 360 13.82 3.63 -9.02
N TYR A 361 13.57 3.36 -10.32
CA TYR A 361 14.29 4.01 -11.42
C TYR A 361 13.40 4.76 -12.42
N GLY A 362 12.08 4.58 -12.38
CA GLY A 362 11.17 5.16 -13.36
C GLY A 362 10.80 6.62 -13.12
N GLU A 363 11.37 7.27 -12.09
CA GLU A 363 10.93 8.58 -11.56
C GLU A 363 9.41 8.65 -11.31
N TRP A 364 8.80 7.47 -11.13
CA TRP A 364 7.37 7.30 -11.14
C TRP A 364 6.80 7.67 -9.76
N LYS A 365 5.78 8.53 -9.77
CA LYS A 365 5.06 8.95 -8.55
C LYS A 365 3.63 8.43 -8.50
N ARG A 366 2.94 8.44 -9.64
CA ARG A 366 1.54 8.01 -9.79
C ARG A 366 1.20 7.88 -11.27
N THR A 367 0.16 7.10 -11.57
CA THR A 367 -0.44 7.03 -12.91
C THR A 367 -0.85 8.45 -13.37
N PRO A 368 -0.47 8.88 -14.59
CA PRO A 368 -0.76 10.25 -15.05
C PRO A 368 -2.26 10.56 -15.09
N LYS A 369 -3.06 9.69 -15.73
CA LYS A 369 -4.50 9.87 -15.92
C LYS A 369 -5.33 8.97 -15.01
N ASP A 370 -6.51 9.47 -14.66
CA ASP A 370 -7.46 8.83 -13.72
C ASP A 370 -8.56 8.06 -14.43
N THR A 371 -8.20 7.39 -15.52
CA THR A 371 -9.17 6.82 -16.45
C THR A 371 -9.87 5.57 -15.93
N PHE A 372 -9.11 4.71 -15.27
CA PHE A 372 -9.64 3.47 -14.70
C PHE A 372 -9.91 3.59 -13.19
N PHE A 373 -9.19 4.49 -12.52
CA PHE A 373 -9.32 4.77 -11.09
C PHE A 373 -9.41 6.27 -10.88
N ARG A 374 -10.62 6.78 -10.65
CA ARG A 374 -10.86 8.21 -10.42
C ARG A 374 -10.19 8.66 -9.11
N ARG A 375 -9.32 9.68 -9.17
CA ARG A 375 -8.80 10.37 -7.97
C ARG A 375 -9.80 11.42 -7.51
N HIS A 376 -10.54 11.10 -6.46
CA HIS A 376 -11.46 12.06 -5.86
C HIS A 376 -10.74 13.05 -4.97
N ARG A 377 -11.13 14.33 -5.01
CA ARG A 377 -10.62 15.36 -4.12
C ARG A 377 -11.52 15.52 -2.90
N VAL A 378 -11.03 15.19 -1.71
CA VAL A 378 -11.82 15.26 -0.47
C VAL A 378 -11.21 16.26 0.50
N LEU A 379 -12.02 17.21 0.97
CA LEU A 379 -11.65 18.07 2.11
C LEU A 379 -12.06 17.37 3.40
N VAL A 380 -11.14 17.25 4.36
CA VAL A 380 -11.42 16.68 5.69
C VAL A 380 -11.31 17.74 6.78
N LEU A 381 -12.25 17.74 7.72
CA LEU A 381 -12.37 18.75 8.76
C LEU A 381 -12.38 18.10 10.15
N ASN A 382 -11.51 18.55 11.04
CA ASN A 382 -11.44 18.09 12.41
C ASN A 382 -11.35 19.29 13.37
N PRO A 383 -12.50 19.88 13.76
CA PRO A 383 -12.53 20.95 14.75
C PRO A 383 -12.24 20.42 16.16
N GLY A 384 -11.14 20.87 16.75
CA GLY A 384 -10.78 20.68 18.15
C GLY A 384 -11.15 21.87 19.03
N SER A 385 -10.95 21.77 20.34
CA SER A 385 -11.32 22.83 21.30
C SER A 385 -10.66 24.18 20.96
N THR A 386 -9.35 24.19 20.71
CA THR A 386 -8.55 25.40 20.45
C THR A 386 -7.98 25.46 19.04
N SER A 387 -8.20 24.46 18.20
CA SER A 387 -7.70 24.43 16.82
C SER A 387 -8.73 23.82 15.86
N THR A 388 -8.55 24.05 14.57
CA THR A 388 -9.25 23.31 13.50
C THR A 388 -8.20 22.73 12.58
N LYS A 389 -8.08 21.40 12.57
CA LYS A 389 -7.22 20.72 11.60
C LYS A 389 -8.00 20.46 10.32
N THR A 390 -7.43 20.84 9.18
CA THR A 390 -8.04 20.71 7.86
C THR A 390 -7.02 20.18 6.86
N SER A 391 -7.46 19.29 5.97
CA SER A 391 -6.58 18.70 4.96
C SER A 391 -7.33 18.43 3.66
N VAL A 392 -6.65 18.54 2.52
CA VAL A 392 -7.19 18.14 1.21
C VAL A 392 -6.46 16.89 0.75
N PHE A 393 -7.24 15.87 0.39
CA PHE A 393 -6.76 14.61 -0.19
C PHE A 393 -7.12 14.53 -1.67
N GLU A 394 -6.26 13.92 -2.47
CA GLU A 394 -6.55 13.50 -3.85
C GLU A 394 -6.31 12.00 -3.98
N GLY A 395 -7.39 11.21 -3.99
CA GLY A 395 -7.28 9.78 -3.68
C GLY A 395 -6.70 9.61 -2.27
N ASP A 396 -5.78 8.65 -2.08
CA ASP A 396 -5.15 8.40 -0.79
C ASP A 396 -4.03 9.39 -0.41
N GLU A 397 -3.68 10.33 -1.31
CA GLU A 397 -2.55 11.26 -1.11
C GLU A 397 -2.99 12.57 -0.44
N GLU A 398 -2.43 12.89 0.73
CA GLU A 398 -2.61 14.18 1.39
C GLU A 398 -1.84 15.28 0.62
N ARG A 399 -2.56 16.21 0.00
CA ARG A 399 -1.97 17.30 -0.80
C ARG A 399 -1.53 18.47 0.05
N CYS A 400 -2.35 18.84 1.01
CA CYS A 400 -2.07 19.93 1.93
C CYS A 400 -2.82 19.71 3.24
N THR A 401 -2.22 20.18 4.31
CA THR A 401 -2.71 20.00 5.68
C THR A 401 -2.36 21.26 6.45
N GLU A 402 -3.27 21.75 7.29
CA GLU A 402 -3.05 22.89 8.15
C GLU A 402 -3.77 22.68 9.47
N GLU A 403 -3.08 22.95 10.57
CA GLU A 403 -3.68 23.02 11.89
C GLU A 403 -3.88 24.49 12.26
N ILE A 404 -5.08 25.00 11.99
CA ILE A 404 -5.44 26.39 12.24
C ILE A 404 -5.62 26.56 13.74
N GLN A 405 -4.68 27.26 14.38
CA GLN A 405 -4.76 27.59 15.80
C GLN A 405 -5.70 28.78 16.00
N HIS A 406 -6.60 28.68 16.98
CA HIS A 406 -7.47 29.78 17.39
C HIS A 406 -6.93 30.33 18.70
N SER A 407 -6.44 31.56 18.68
CA SER A 407 -5.87 32.20 19.86
C SER A 407 -6.92 32.40 20.95
N ALA A 408 -6.47 32.55 22.20
CA ALA A 408 -7.38 32.85 23.31
C ALA A 408 -8.15 34.16 23.07
N GLU A 409 -7.52 35.15 22.44
CA GLU A 409 -8.15 36.44 22.09
C GLU A 409 -9.27 36.26 21.06
N GLU A 410 -9.05 35.46 20.01
CA GLU A 410 -10.08 35.16 19.00
C GLU A 410 -11.23 34.33 19.56
N MET A 411 -10.96 33.51 20.58
CA MET A 411 -11.94 32.62 21.22
C MET A 411 -12.74 33.31 22.33
N GLN A 412 -12.21 34.38 22.93
CA GLN A 412 -12.82 35.14 24.02
C GLN A 412 -14.28 35.55 23.76
N PRO A 413 -14.69 35.99 22.55
CA PRO A 413 -16.09 36.35 22.27
C PRO A 413 -17.10 35.19 22.41
N PHE A 414 -16.60 33.95 22.38
CA PHE A 414 -17.41 32.73 22.42
C PHE A 414 -17.37 32.02 23.79
N GLU A 415 -16.58 32.52 24.75
CA GLU A 415 -16.51 31.93 26.09
C GLU A 415 -17.88 31.94 26.78
N GLY A 416 -18.27 30.78 27.32
CA GLY A 416 -19.57 30.59 27.98
C GLY A 416 -20.79 30.57 27.04
N ARG A 417 -20.58 30.66 25.72
CA ARG A 417 -21.66 30.57 24.71
C ARG A 417 -21.74 29.17 24.08
N PRO A 418 -22.88 28.85 23.45
CA PRO A 418 -23.01 27.60 22.70
C PRO A 418 -21.91 27.43 21.66
N ILE A 419 -21.35 26.23 21.53
CA ILE A 419 -20.25 25.95 20.58
C ILE A 419 -20.61 26.29 19.13
N THR A 420 -21.89 26.23 18.79
CA THR A 420 -22.45 26.55 17.47
C THR A 420 -22.23 28.01 17.06
N GLU A 421 -22.06 28.93 18.00
CA GLU A 421 -21.74 30.34 17.72
C GLU A 421 -20.38 30.52 17.03
N GLN A 422 -19.46 29.55 17.18
CA GLN A 422 -18.15 29.56 16.50
C GLN A 422 -18.24 29.14 15.02
N PHE A 423 -19.41 28.71 14.53
CA PHE A 423 -19.59 28.15 13.19
C PHE A 423 -19.07 29.07 12.07
N ALA A 424 -19.52 30.34 12.06
CA ALA A 424 -19.14 31.29 11.01
C ALA A 424 -17.63 31.56 11.03
N PHE A 425 -17.07 31.83 12.22
CA PHE A 425 -15.64 32.05 12.43
C PHE A 425 -14.78 30.89 11.91
N ARG A 426 -15.12 29.65 12.28
CA ARG A 426 -14.36 28.47 11.84
C ARG A 426 -14.55 28.15 10.36
N LYS A 427 -15.74 28.37 9.80
CA LYS A 427 -16.01 28.23 8.36
C LYS A 427 -15.13 29.17 7.54
N GLU A 428 -15.06 30.45 7.92
CA GLU A 428 -14.23 31.44 7.23
C GLU A 428 -12.75 31.06 7.26
N ALA A 429 -12.25 30.52 8.38
CA ALA A 429 -10.89 30.03 8.46
C ALA A 429 -10.60 28.89 7.47
N VAL A 430 -11.55 27.95 7.31
CA VAL A 430 -11.43 26.86 6.32
C VAL A 430 -11.49 27.38 4.88
N LEU A 431 -12.35 28.37 4.60
CA LEU A 431 -12.40 29.01 3.28
C LEU A 431 -11.10 29.76 2.94
N ARG A 432 -10.50 30.46 3.92
CA ARG A 432 -9.18 31.10 3.76
C ARG A 432 -8.09 30.07 3.49
N PHE A 433 -8.12 28.93 4.18
CA PHE A 433 -7.20 27.82 3.91
C PHE A 433 -7.32 27.34 2.45
N LEU A 434 -8.53 27.05 1.97
CA LEU A 434 -8.74 26.62 0.58
C LEU A 434 -8.22 27.66 -0.42
N ALA A 435 -8.60 28.93 -0.24
CA ALA A 435 -8.16 30.03 -1.11
C ALA A 435 -6.64 30.19 -1.10
N GLY A 436 -5.99 30.06 0.06
CA GLY A 436 -4.53 30.09 0.20
C GLY A 436 -3.81 28.93 -0.50
N LYS A 437 -4.52 27.85 -0.84
CA LYS A 437 -4.01 26.73 -1.66
C LYS A 437 -4.47 26.79 -3.13
N GLY A 438 -5.14 27.89 -3.54
CA GLY A 438 -5.66 28.04 -4.90
C GLY A 438 -6.85 27.13 -5.20
N LEU A 439 -7.56 26.67 -4.17
CA LEU A 439 -8.72 25.79 -4.29
C LEU A 439 -10.01 26.52 -3.91
N SER A 440 -11.11 26.08 -4.52
CA SER A 440 -12.47 26.52 -4.21
C SER A 440 -13.36 25.33 -3.85
N GLN A 441 -14.59 25.61 -3.37
CA GLN A 441 -15.61 24.57 -3.15
C GLN A 441 -15.97 23.83 -4.46
N GLY A 442 -15.86 24.50 -5.60
CA GLY A 442 -16.06 23.93 -6.95
C GLY A 442 -15.05 22.84 -7.31
N ASP A 443 -13.91 22.81 -6.64
CA ASP A 443 -12.80 21.89 -6.94
C ASP A 443 -12.84 20.57 -6.15
N LEU A 444 -13.68 20.48 -5.13
CA LEU A 444 -13.80 19.31 -4.26
C LEU A 444 -14.78 18.28 -4.85
N ASP A 445 -14.66 17.00 -4.56
CA ASP A 445 -15.69 15.99 -4.87
C ASP A 445 -16.56 15.69 -3.63
N ALA A 446 -16.04 15.90 -2.42
CA ALA A 446 -16.78 15.78 -1.16
C ALA A 446 -16.11 16.55 -0.02
N VAL A 447 -16.84 16.76 1.07
CA VAL A 447 -16.30 17.25 2.35
C VAL A 447 -16.65 16.28 3.47
N ALA A 448 -15.67 15.85 4.26
CA ALA A 448 -15.87 14.94 5.38
C ALA A 448 -15.48 15.59 6.71
N GLY A 449 -16.44 15.76 7.61
CA GLY A 449 -16.20 16.28 8.95
C GLY A 449 -16.03 15.17 9.99
N ARG A 450 -15.25 15.42 11.03
CA ARG A 450 -15.34 14.63 12.27
C ARG A 450 -16.75 14.76 12.83
N GLY A 451 -17.37 13.62 13.13
CA GLY A 451 -18.71 13.62 13.70
C GLY A 451 -18.74 14.10 15.15
N GLY A 452 -19.83 14.80 15.49
CA GLY A 452 -20.08 15.38 16.81
C GLY A 452 -20.72 14.43 17.82
N LEU A 453 -21.26 15.01 18.89
CA LEU A 453 -22.04 14.32 19.92
C LEU A 453 -23.48 14.09 19.43
N LEU A 454 -23.67 13.11 18.54
CA LEU A 454 -24.97 12.66 18.03
C LEU A 454 -25.64 11.64 18.97
N ARG A 455 -26.84 11.16 18.59
CA ARG A 455 -27.37 9.91 19.14
C ARG A 455 -26.42 8.74 18.81
N PRO A 456 -26.41 7.69 19.64
CA PRO A 456 -25.65 6.48 19.33
C PRO A 456 -26.02 5.94 17.95
N ILE A 457 -25.02 5.69 17.10
CA ILE A 457 -25.20 5.15 15.75
C ILE A 457 -24.15 4.06 15.45
N PRO A 458 -24.42 3.14 14.51
CA PRO A 458 -23.41 2.20 14.02
C PRO A 458 -22.22 2.89 13.37
N HIS A 459 -21.12 2.15 13.21
CA HIS A 459 -19.95 2.65 12.49
C HIS A 459 -20.27 2.84 10.99
N GLY A 460 -19.48 3.64 10.30
CA GLY A 460 -19.56 3.88 8.86
C GLY A 460 -19.50 5.36 8.48
N THR A 461 -19.65 5.59 7.18
CA THR A 461 -19.75 6.91 6.57
C THR A 461 -21.21 7.33 6.45
N TRP A 462 -21.55 8.51 6.95
CA TRP A 462 -22.92 9.00 7.02
C TRP A 462 -23.09 10.30 6.24
N ASN A 463 -24.17 10.39 5.46
CA ASN A 463 -24.59 11.64 4.82
C ASN A 463 -24.94 12.68 5.88
N VAL A 464 -24.48 13.92 5.67
CA VAL A 464 -24.88 15.05 6.50
C VAL A 464 -26.24 15.58 6.01
N GLY A 465 -27.32 15.02 6.56
CA GLY A 465 -28.70 15.42 6.28
C GLY A 465 -29.31 16.35 7.35
N ALA A 466 -30.50 16.89 7.06
CA ALA A 466 -31.21 17.81 7.95
C ALA A 466 -31.40 17.29 9.39
N PRO A 467 -31.79 16.01 9.64
CA PRO A 467 -31.94 15.51 11.00
C PRO A 467 -30.64 15.55 11.83
N MET A 468 -29.49 15.35 11.18
CA MET A 468 -28.19 15.41 11.85
C MET A 468 -27.84 16.85 12.21
N LEU A 469 -28.06 17.78 11.29
CA LEU A 469 -27.80 19.20 11.49
C LEU A 469 -28.66 19.77 12.63
N GLU A 470 -29.93 19.39 12.71
CA GLU A 470 -30.83 19.79 13.79
C GLU A 470 -30.37 19.28 15.16
N ASP A 471 -29.97 18.01 15.25
CA ASP A 471 -29.52 17.41 16.52
C ASP A 471 -28.21 18.05 17.02
N LEU A 472 -27.25 18.28 16.12
CA LEU A 472 -25.98 18.95 16.45
C LEU A 472 -26.19 20.41 16.86
N LYS A 473 -27.12 21.13 16.21
CA LYS A 473 -27.47 22.51 16.58
C LYS A 473 -28.17 22.58 17.93
N ALA A 474 -29.01 21.60 18.24
CA ALA A 474 -29.73 21.54 19.50
C ALA A 474 -28.85 21.14 20.69
N GLY A 475 -27.69 20.51 20.45
CA GLY A 475 -26.73 20.17 21.51
C GLY A 475 -27.27 19.19 22.57
N LYS A 476 -28.32 18.42 22.27
CA LYS A 476 -29.06 17.59 23.25
C LYS A 476 -28.19 16.56 23.98
N ARG A 477 -27.08 16.14 23.37
CA ARG A 477 -26.12 15.16 23.92
C ARG A 477 -24.81 15.80 24.40
N GLY A 478 -24.75 17.13 24.43
CA GLY A 478 -23.62 17.92 24.87
C GLY A 478 -23.04 18.80 23.76
N GLU A 479 -22.27 19.79 24.18
CA GLU A 479 -21.58 20.69 23.29
C GLU A 479 -20.09 20.33 23.20
N HIS A 480 -19.60 20.20 21.97
CA HIS A 480 -18.20 19.94 21.69
C HIS A 480 -17.81 20.54 20.34
N ALA A 481 -16.55 20.98 20.19
CA ALA A 481 -16.07 21.59 18.95
C ALA A 481 -16.30 20.71 17.72
N SER A 482 -16.20 19.39 17.87
CA SER A 482 -16.46 18.43 16.78
C SER A 482 -17.90 18.50 16.22
N ASN A 483 -18.87 19.06 16.95
CA ASN A 483 -20.22 19.30 16.41
C ASN A 483 -20.20 20.21 15.17
N LEU A 484 -19.22 21.12 15.10
CA LEU A 484 -19.07 22.05 13.97
C LEU A 484 -18.61 21.35 12.68
N GLY A 485 -18.00 20.16 12.78
CA GLY A 485 -17.44 19.45 11.62
C GLY A 485 -18.49 19.18 10.54
N ALA A 486 -19.63 18.58 10.93
CA ALA A 486 -20.73 18.30 10.02
C ALA A 486 -21.42 19.58 9.53
N LEU A 487 -21.59 20.59 10.40
CA LEU A 487 -22.21 21.86 10.04
C LEU A 487 -21.41 22.57 8.94
N ILE A 488 -20.08 22.66 9.10
CA ILE A 488 -19.19 23.30 8.14
C ILE A 488 -19.15 22.47 6.84
N ALA A 489 -19.07 21.14 6.94
CA ALA A 489 -19.07 20.27 5.77
C ALA A 489 -20.31 20.47 4.89
N ALA A 490 -21.51 20.48 5.48
CA ALA A 490 -22.75 20.70 4.76
C ALA A 490 -22.81 22.06 4.07
N GLU A 491 -22.36 23.11 4.76
CA GLU A 491 -22.35 24.47 4.21
C GLU A 491 -21.36 24.61 3.04
N LEU A 492 -20.19 23.97 3.10
CA LEU A 492 -19.18 24.03 2.05
C LEU A 492 -19.55 23.30 0.75
N VAL A 493 -20.56 22.43 0.80
CA VAL A 493 -21.10 21.74 -0.39
C VAL A 493 -22.47 22.28 -0.80
N ALA A 494 -23.05 23.22 -0.05
CA ALA A 494 -24.36 23.76 -0.31
C ALA A 494 -24.44 24.35 -1.74
N GLY A 495 -25.45 23.94 -2.50
CA GLY A 495 -25.64 24.39 -3.89
C GLY A 495 -24.67 23.80 -4.93
N THR A 496 -23.73 22.93 -4.53
CA THR A 496 -22.75 22.32 -5.47
C THR A 496 -23.17 20.96 -6.02
N GLY A 497 -24.19 20.32 -5.43
CA GLY A 497 -24.60 18.95 -5.75
C GLY A 497 -23.67 17.85 -5.22
N LYS A 498 -22.63 18.22 -4.45
CA LYS A 498 -21.63 17.30 -3.90
C LYS A 498 -22.01 16.86 -2.48
N PRO A 499 -21.59 15.65 -2.06
CA PRO A 499 -21.94 15.14 -0.74
C PRO A 499 -21.07 15.71 0.38
N ALA A 500 -21.68 15.85 1.56
CA ALA A 500 -20.99 16.06 2.82
C ALA A 500 -21.16 14.82 3.70
N PHE A 501 -20.09 14.41 4.36
CA PHE A 501 -20.06 13.21 5.19
C PHE A 501 -19.59 13.49 6.62
N ILE A 502 -19.98 12.61 7.53
CA ILE A 502 -19.19 12.30 8.73
C ILE A 502 -18.73 10.85 8.66
N VAL A 503 -17.60 10.53 9.28
CA VAL A 503 -17.08 9.17 9.36
C VAL A 503 -16.85 8.80 10.81
N ASP A 504 -17.37 7.65 11.22
CA ASP A 504 -17.11 7.00 12.52
C ASP A 504 -17.06 7.98 13.71
N PRO A 505 -18.17 8.67 14.04
CA PRO A 505 -18.19 9.64 15.14
C PRO A 505 -17.78 9.03 16.49
N VAL A 506 -17.45 9.89 17.46
CA VAL A 506 -17.09 9.45 18.83
C VAL A 506 -18.21 8.69 19.55
N VAL A 507 -19.44 8.78 19.05
CA VAL A 507 -20.65 8.13 19.57
C VAL A 507 -21.00 6.82 18.84
N VAL A 508 -20.08 6.26 18.04
CA VAL A 508 -20.29 4.93 17.46
C VAL A 508 -20.55 3.93 18.59
N ASP A 509 -21.66 3.22 18.47
CA ASP A 509 -22.15 2.29 19.47
C ASP A 509 -22.84 1.10 18.78
N GLU A 510 -22.12 0.00 18.65
CA GLU A 510 -22.62 -1.27 18.14
C GLU A 510 -22.64 -2.35 19.22
N ALA A 511 -22.45 -1.93 20.48
CA ALA A 511 -22.34 -2.81 21.62
C ALA A 511 -23.69 -3.43 21.96
N ASP A 512 -23.66 -4.73 22.24
CA ASP A 512 -24.85 -5.46 22.70
C ASP A 512 -25.41 -4.82 23.98
N PRO A 513 -26.74 -4.73 24.17
CA PRO A 513 -27.33 -4.22 25.40
C PRO A 513 -26.73 -4.80 26.68
N LYS A 514 -26.30 -6.08 26.68
CA LYS A 514 -25.64 -6.74 27.83
C LYS A 514 -24.36 -6.02 28.27
N VAL A 515 -23.62 -5.43 27.33
CA VAL A 515 -22.38 -4.66 27.59
C VAL A 515 -22.67 -3.35 28.33
N LYS A 516 -23.89 -2.82 28.19
CA LYS A 516 -24.32 -1.55 28.80
C LYS A 516 -24.90 -1.72 30.20
N VAL A 517 -25.27 -2.95 30.56
CA VAL A 517 -25.75 -3.28 31.89
C VAL A 517 -24.60 -3.14 32.88
N THR A 518 -24.80 -2.28 33.86
CA THR A 518 -23.92 -2.18 35.03
C THR A 518 -24.64 -2.76 36.24
N GLY A 519 -23.99 -2.74 37.40
CA GLY A 519 -24.62 -3.11 38.66
C GLY A 519 -25.66 -2.10 39.19
N LEU A 520 -25.91 -0.98 38.49
CA LEU A 520 -26.81 0.09 38.97
C LEU A 520 -27.70 0.64 37.83
N LYS A 521 -29.02 0.59 38.03
CA LYS A 521 -30.03 1.00 37.03
C LYS A 521 -29.87 2.44 36.55
N GLU A 522 -29.46 3.33 37.44
CA GLU A 522 -29.29 4.77 37.19
C GLU A 522 -27.97 5.09 36.46
N LEU A 523 -27.04 4.14 36.33
CA LEU A 523 -25.73 4.32 35.71
C LEU A 523 -25.45 3.27 34.63
N PRO A 524 -26.23 3.21 33.54
CA PRO A 524 -25.87 2.38 32.39
C PRO A 524 -24.56 2.87 31.77
N ARG A 525 -23.75 1.93 31.28
CA ARG A 525 -22.49 2.25 30.60
C ARG A 525 -22.80 2.91 29.26
N ARG A 526 -22.07 3.99 28.95
CA ARG A 526 -22.12 4.70 27.67
C ARG A 526 -20.91 4.32 26.84
N VAL A 527 -21.12 4.09 25.55
CA VAL A 527 -20.02 3.80 24.62
C VAL A 527 -19.53 5.12 24.02
N ILE A 528 -18.38 5.58 24.48
CA ILE A 528 -17.72 6.79 23.95
C ILE A 528 -16.23 6.52 23.86
N SER A 529 -15.68 6.57 22.65
CA SER A 529 -14.30 6.14 22.42
C SER A 529 -13.65 6.85 21.23
N HIS A 530 -12.39 6.50 20.95
CA HIS A 530 -11.67 6.91 19.74
C HIS A 530 -12.09 6.04 18.53
N ALA A 531 -13.40 5.91 18.30
CA ALA A 531 -13.96 4.98 17.32
C ALA A 531 -13.35 5.14 15.92
N LEU A 532 -13.24 6.37 15.41
CA LEU A 532 -12.59 6.69 14.15
C LEU A 532 -11.20 6.06 14.02
N ASN A 533 -10.33 6.23 15.02
CA ASN A 533 -8.97 5.70 14.96
C ASN A 533 -8.96 4.17 15.14
N GLN A 534 -9.82 3.62 16.00
CA GLN A 534 -9.86 2.18 16.22
C GLN A 534 -10.34 1.42 14.97
N ILE A 535 -11.43 1.86 14.36
CA ILE A 535 -11.98 1.27 13.13
C ILE A 535 -11.02 1.46 11.97
N ALA A 536 -10.41 2.63 11.81
CA ALA A 536 -9.40 2.86 10.79
C ALA A 536 -8.18 1.94 10.95
N THR A 537 -7.75 1.69 12.19
CA THR A 537 -6.65 0.76 12.50
C THR A 537 -7.03 -0.68 12.16
N ALA A 538 -8.25 -1.12 12.51
CA ALA A 538 -8.74 -2.45 12.15
C ALA A 538 -8.89 -2.64 10.63
N ARG A 539 -9.37 -1.62 9.91
CA ARG A 539 -9.44 -1.63 8.44
C ARG A 539 -8.06 -1.71 7.80
N ARG A 540 -7.09 -0.95 8.32
CA ARG A 540 -5.70 -1.01 7.86
C ARG A 540 -5.08 -2.39 8.09
N TYR A 541 -5.33 -3.01 9.24
CA TYR A 541 -4.92 -4.38 9.51
C TYR A 541 -5.50 -5.34 8.47
N ALA A 542 -6.80 -5.24 8.16
CA ALA A 542 -7.43 -6.07 7.14
C ALA A 542 -6.81 -5.86 5.74
N GLU A 543 -6.56 -4.60 5.33
CA GLU A 543 -5.88 -4.26 4.07
C GLU A 543 -4.48 -4.90 3.98
N GLU A 544 -3.68 -4.81 5.04
CA GLU A 544 -2.33 -5.39 5.10
C GLU A 544 -2.31 -6.93 5.05
N HIS A 545 -3.44 -7.57 5.38
CA HIS A 545 -3.63 -9.02 5.33
C HIS A 545 -4.54 -9.46 4.16
N GLU A 546 -4.77 -8.57 3.18
CA GLU A 546 -5.53 -8.85 1.95
C GLU A 546 -6.95 -9.42 2.24
N THR A 547 -7.59 -8.92 3.29
CA THR A 547 -8.96 -9.29 3.69
C THR A 547 -9.80 -8.04 3.99
N PHE A 548 -11.00 -8.26 4.51
CA PHE A 548 -11.98 -7.22 4.82
C PHE A 548 -12.16 -7.08 6.32
N TYR A 549 -12.50 -5.87 6.78
CA TYR A 549 -12.76 -5.60 8.19
C TYR A 549 -13.88 -6.48 8.75
N GLU A 550 -14.85 -6.81 7.91
CA GLU A 550 -15.98 -7.68 8.17
C GLU A 550 -15.59 -9.14 8.45
N ARG A 551 -14.31 -9.50 8.27
CA ARG A 551 -13.77 -10.85 8.43
C ARG A 551 -12.71 -10.98 9.52
N VAL A 552 -12.35 -9.88 10.20
CA VAL A 552 -11.33 -9.91 11.26
C VAL A 552 -11.91 -9.79 12.66
N ASN A 553 -11.26 -10.45 13.61
CA ASN A 553 -11.49 -10.41 15.04
C ASN A 553 -10.25 -9.79 15.71
N VAL A 554 -10.30 -8.51 16.09
CA VAL A 554 -9.15 -7.79 16.66
C VAL A 554 -9.51 -7.02 17.91
N ILE A 555 -8.55 -6.87 18.82
CA ILE A 555 -8.64 -5.92 19.94
C ILE A 555 -7.81 -4.71 19.59
N VAL A 556 -8.40 -3.50 19.65
CA VAL A 556 -7.67 -2.26 19.35
C VAL A 556 -7.50 -1.43 20.61
N ALA A 557 -6.25 -1.20 21.01
CA ALA A 557 -5.90 -0.34 22.13
C ALA A 557 -5.36 0.99 21.60
N HIS A 558 -6.19 2.02 21.68
CA HIS A 558 -5.78 3.40 21.43
C HIS A 558 -5.20 3.99 22.72
N MET A 559 -3.93 4.38 22.67
CA MET A 559 -3.17 4.88 23.81
C MET A 559 -2.63 6.29 23.55
N GLY A 560 -3.35 7.29 24.04
CA GLY A 560 -3.00 8.70 23.94
C GLY A 560 -3.29 9.44 25.25
N GLY A 561 -3.72 10.71 25.17
CA GLY A 561 -4.12 11.47 26.36
C GLY A 561 -5.28 10.83 27.13
N GLY A 562 -6.12 10.04 26.45
CA GLY A 562 -7.00 9.04 27.05
C GLY A 562 -6.73 7.66 26.44
N ILE A 563 -7.14 6.61 27.14
CA ILE A 563 -6.98 5.23 26.69
C ILE A 563 -8.35 4.61 26.42
N THR A 564 -8.52 4.04 25.23
CA THR A 564 -9.69 3.21 24.92
C THR A 564 -9.24 1.88 24.33
N VAL A 565 -9.79 0.80 24.84
CA VAL A 565 -9.52 -0.56 24.41
C VAL A 565 -10.83 -1.18 23.98
N GLY A 566 -10.95 -1.52 22.70
CA GLY A 566 -12.20 -1.99 22.11
C GLY A 566 -12.05 -3.32 21.38
N ALA A 567 -13.12 -4.12 21.41
CA ALA A 567 -13.24 -5.39 20.72
C ALA A 567 -13.96 -5.21 19.38
N HIS A 568 -13.33 -5.67 18.31
CA HIS A 568 -13.87 -5.66 16.97
C HIS A 568 -14.07 -7.10 16.51
N ARG A 569 -15.31 -7.49 16.26
CA ARG A 569 -15.66 -8.85 15.84
C ARG A 569 -16.38 -8.80 14.51
N LYS A 570 -15.79 -9.37 13.46
CA LYS A 570 -16.38 -9.48 12.12
C LYS A 570 -16.96 -8.15 11.63
N GLY A 571 -16.13 -7.11 11.69
CA GLY A 571 -16.49 -5.76 11.25
C GLY A 571 -17.42 -5.00 12.18
N ARG A 572 -17.68 -5.47 13.40
CA ARG A 572 -18.52 -4.77 14.37
C ARG A 572 -17.75 -4.36 15.61
N TYR A 573 -17.99 -3.16 16.08
CA TYR A 573 -17.35 -2.58 17.26
C TYR A 573 -18.17 -2.86 18.53
N ILE A 574 -17.97 -4.04 19.10
CA ILE A 574 -18.95 -4.70 19.98
C ILE A 574 -18.78 -4.42 21.48
N ASP A 575 -17.62 -3.94 21.92
CA ASP A 575 -17.38 -3.53 23.32
C ASP A 575 -16.20 -2.55 23.37
N VAL A 576 -16.28 -1.49 24.16
CA VAL A 576 -15.18 -0.56 24.45
C VAL A 576 -15.47 0.26 25.69
N ASN A 577 -14.47 0.54 26.52
CA ASN A 577 -14.61 1.40 27.70
C ASN A 577 -14.99 2.85 27.33
N ASN A 578 -15.73 3.53 28.22
CA ASN A 578 -15.98 4.96 28.16
C ASN A 578 -14.71 5.74 28.52
N GLY A 579 -13.81 5.86 27.56
CA GLY A 579 -12.56 6.59 27.77
C GLY A 579 -12.80 8.06 28.11
N LEU A 580 -13.90 8.66 27.66
CA LEU A 580 -14.19 10.09 27.87
C LEU A 580 -14.48 10.41 29.34
N ASP A 581 -15.33 9.61 29.99
CA ASP A 581 -15.77 9.82 31.37
C ASP A 581 -14.90 9.08 32.41
N GLY A 582 -13.75 8.52 31.99
CA GLY A 582 -12.76 7.94 32.88
C GLY A 582 -12.95 6.47 33.23
N GLU A 583 -13.69 5.70 32.41
CA GLU A 583 -13.74 4.24 32.54
C GLU A 583 -12.48 3.61 31.90
N GLY A 584 -11.89 2.60 32.56
CA GLY A 584 -10.77 1.83 32.02
C GLY A 584 -9.42 2.17 32.66
N PRO A 585 -8.30 1.88 31.98
CA PRO A 585 -6.96 2.20 32.48
C PRO A 585 -6.78 3.69 32.71
N PHE A 586 -6.02 4.07 33.74
CA PHE A 586 -5.55 5.45 33.85
C PHE A 586 -4.61 5.79 32.69
N SER A 587 -4.57 7.07 32.31
CA SER A 587 -3.82 7.56 31.16
C SER A 587 -2.85 8.67 31.59
N PRO A 588 -2.12 9.32 30.66
CA PRO A 588 -1.31 10.49 31.00
C PRO A 588 -2.10 11.63 31.66
N GLN A 589 -3.41 11.76 31.41
CA GLN A 589 -4.22 12.92 31.84
C GLN A 589 -5.54 12.55 32.53
N ARG A 590 -5.84 11.26 32.71
CA ARG A 590 -7.12 10.77 33.25
C ARG A 590 -6.87 9.74 34.34
N SER A 591 -7.67 9.77 35.39
CA SER A 591 -7.55 8.86 36.54
C SER A 591 -7.89 7.41 36.21
N GLY A 592 -8.65 7.17 35.14
CA GLY A 592 -9.23 5.85 34.87
C GLY A 592 -10.22 5.42 35.96
N SER A 593 -10.56 4.13 35.96
CA SER A 593 -11.51 3.55 36.90
C SER A 593 -10.97 3.56 38.34
N LEU A 594 -11.75 4.14 39.25
CA LEU A 594 -11.44 4.23 40.68
C LEU A 594 -12.36 3.34 41.53
N PRO A 595 -11.93 2.89 42.73
CA PRO A 595 -12.78 2.15 43.65
C PRO A 595 -14.02 2.98 44.07
N PRO A 596 -15.26 2.51 43.80
CA PRO A 596 -16.45 3.33 44.00
C PRO A 596 -16.66 3.81 45.44
N GLY A 597 -16.44 2.95 46.44
CA GLY A 597 -16.59 3.33 47.85
C GLY A 597 -15.66 4.48 48.26
N GLN A 598 -14.39 4.41 47.86
CA GLN A 598 -13.40 5.45 48.16
C GLN A 598 -13.71 6.75 47.42
N LEU A 599 -14.19 6.67 46.18
CA LEU A 599 -14.61 7.85 45.43
C LEU A 599 -15.80 8.53 46.10
N ILE A 600 -16.77 7.77 46.61
CA ILE A 600 -17.92 8.31 47.35
C ILE A 600 -17.44 9.03 48.61
N ASP A 601 -16.59 8.41 49.42
CA ASP A 601 -16.02 9.04 50.61
C ASP A 601 -15.28 10.34 50.25
N LEU A 602 -14.52 10.34 49.15
CA LEU A 602 -13.84 11.52 48.65
C LEU A 602 -14.81 12.63 48.23
N CYS A 603 -15.89 12.29 47.53
CA CYS A 603 -16.94 13.22 47.10
C CYS A 603 -17.57 13.96 48.29
N PHE A 604 -17.69 13.30 49.44
CA PHE A 604 -18.32 13.85 50.65
C PHE A 604 -17.32 14.28 51.73
N SER A 605 -16.01 14.22 51.45
CA SER A 605 -14.95 14.58 52.39
C SER A 605 -14.84 16.08 52.70
N GLY A 606 -15.47 16.93 51.88
CA GLY A 606 -15.32 18.38 51.93
C GLY A 606 -14.01 18.92 51.32
N LYS A 607 -13.11 18.04 50.83
CA LYS A 607 -11.81 18.43 50.27
C LYS A 607 -11.87 18.99 48.84
N TYR A 608 -12.82 18.50 48.04
CA TYR A 608 -12.91 18.83 46.62
C TYR A 608 -14.33 19.21 46.25
N THR A 609 -14.45 20.17 45.34
CA THR A 609 -15.69 20.47 44.64
C THR A 609 -15.95 19.45 43.53
N LYS A 610 -17.20 19.38 43.05
CA LYS A 610 -17.57 18.58 41.88
C LYS A 610 -16.73 18.93 40.64
N ALA A 611 -16.39 20.21 40.46
CA ALA A 611 -15.62 20.67 39.30
C ALA A 611 -14.17 20.16 39.37
N GLU A 612 -13.54 20.24 40.54
CA GLU A 612 -12.18 19.74 40.77
C GLU A 612 -12.11 18.22 40.62
N LEU A 613 -13.08 17.46 41.15
CA LEU A 613 -13.15 16.01 40.94
C LEU A 613 -13.33 15.64 39.46
N LYS A 614 -14.14 16.41 38.72
CA LYS A 614 -14.24 16.21 37.26
C LYS A 614 -12.92 16.48 36.54
N LEU A 615 -12.12 17.44 37.00
CA LEU A 615 -10.82 17.75 36.43
C LEU A 615 -9.77 16.68 36.75
N LEU A 616 -9.80 16.11 37.96
CA LEU A 616 -8.99 14.94 38.34
C LEU A 616 -9.40 13.70 37.52
N ASN A 617 -10.69 13.51 37.24
CA ASN A 617 -11.13 12.45 36.35
C ASN A 617 -10.62 12.65 34.91
N LYS A 618 -10.70 13.89 34.41
CA LYS A 618 -10.35 14.26 33.03
C LYS A 618 -9.64 15.61 32.98
N GLY A 619 -8.33 15.57 32.71
CA GLY A 619 -7.50 16.73 32.39
C GLY A 619 -6.30 16.90 33.31
N ARG A 620 -6.39 16.45 34.57
CA ARG A 620 -5.29 16.53 35.55
C ARG A 620 -5.05 15.24 36.33
N GLY A 621 -5.73 14.14 35.99
CA GLY A 621 -5.52 12.85 36.64
C GLY A 621 -4.38 12.04 36.03
N GLY A 622 -4.23 10.80 36.50
CA GLY A 622 -3.30 9.83 35.93
C GLY A 622 -1.85 10.25 36.12
N MET A 623 -1.01 10.17 35.08
CA MET A 623 0.42 10.50 35.19
C MET A 623 0.68 11.94 35.64
N ILE A 624 -0.18 12.90 35.26
CA ILE A 624 -0.06 14.29 35.74
C ILE A 624 -0.15 14.34 37.26
N ASP A 625 -1.16 13.69 37.83
CA ASP A 625 -1.39 13.70 39.28
C ASP A 625 -0.32 12.90 40.02
N LEU A 626 0.06 11.74 39.47
CA LEU A 626 0.97 10.80 40.12
C LEU A 626 2.45 11.16 39.98
N LEU A 627 2.87 11.73 38.85
CA LEU A 627 4.30 11.97 38.53
C LEU A 627 4.60 13.42 38.10
N GLY A 628 3.57 14.28 38.03
CA GLY A 628 3.72 15.69 37.65
C GLY A 628 3.91 15.94 36.16
N THR A 629 3.71 14.93 35.29
CA THR A 629 3.91 15.08 33.84
C THR A 629 2.97 14.19 33.02
N ALA A 630 2.56 14.66 31.85
CA ALA A 630 1.88 13.85 30.84
C ALA A 630 2.83 13.33 29.74
N ASP A 631 4.11 13.74 29.76
CA ASP A 631 5.08 13.32 28.75
C ASP A 631 5.63 11.93 29.10
N MET A 632 5.17 10.92 28.36
CA MET A 632 5.61 9.54 28.55
C MET A 632 7.10 9.33 28.28
N ARG A 633 7.74 10.18 27.46
CA ARG A 633 9.19 10.10 27.22
C ARG A 633 9.97 10.50 28.46
N GLU A 634 9.48 11.52 29.17
CA GLU A 634 10.04 11.93 30.45
C GLU A 634 9.85 10.84 31.50
N VAL A 635 8.67 10.21 31.56
CA VAL A 635 8.42 9.08 32.47
C VAL A 635 9.41 7.95 32.19
N GLU A 636 9.59 7.54 30.92
CA GLU A 636 10.54 6.48 30.55
C GLU A 636 11.99 6.84 30.93
N ARG A 637 12.42 8.09 30.72
CA ARG A 637 13.74 8.55 31.18
C ARG A 637 13.91 8.42 32.69
N ARG A 638 12.89 8.76 33.49
CA ARG A 638 12.94 8.60 34.95
C ARG A 638 13.06 7.13 35.34
N VAL A 639 12.31 6.25 34.68
CA VAL A 639 12.41 4.79 34.89
C VAL A 639 13.83 4.28 34.59
N GLU A 640 14.44 4.74 33.49
CA GLU A 640 15.83 4.39 33.14
C GLU A 640 16.85 4.95 34.12
N ALA A 641 16.59 6.14 34.67
CA ALA A 641 17.41 6.75 35.71
C ALA A 641 17.25 6.10 37.10
N GLY A 642 16.37 5.10 37.24
CA GLY A 642 16.19 4.36 38.49
C GLY A 642 15.18 4.99 39.46
N ASP A 643 14.33 5.90 39.00
CA ASP A 643 13.22 6.45 39.79
C ASP A 643 12.19 5.34 40.09
N ALA A 644 12.12 4.93 41.36
CA ALA A 644 11.27 3.83 41.80
C ALA A 644 9.78 4.16 41.73
N GLU A 645 9.38 5.42 41.97
CA GLU A 645 7.99 5.85 41.90
C GLU A 645 7.52 5.91 40.43
N ALA A 646 8.33 6.52 39.55
CA ALA A 646 8.04 6.54 38.12
C ALA A 646 7.93 5.12 37.54
N ARG A 647 8.81 4.21 37.98
CA ARG A 647 8.78 2.80 37.56
C ARG A 647 7.49 2.12 37.99
N LEU A 648 7.12 2.23 39.27
CA LEU A 648 5.90 1.62 39.79
C LEU A 648 4.66 2.13 39.05
N VAL A 649 4.54 3.44 38.87
CA VAL A 649 3.38 4.05 38.19
C VAL A 649 3.34 3.67 36.71
N TYR A 650 4.49 3.66 36.03
CA TYR A 650 4.58 3.22 34.63
C TYR A 650 4.16 1.75 34.46
N GLU A 651 4.73 0.85 35.26
CA GLU A 651 4.38 -0.59 35.24
C GLU A 651 2.90 -0.81 35.59
N ALA A 652 2.35 -0.04 36.53
CA ALA A 652 0.92 -0.08 36.87
C ALA A 652 0.02 0.33 35.71
N MET A 653 0.39 1.35 34.93
CA MET A 653 -0.36 1.77 33.74
C MET A 653 -0.38 0.65 32.69
N LEU A 654 0.79 0.08 32.38
CA LEU A 654 0.91 -1.02 31.42
C LEU A 654 0.11 -2.25 31.84
N TYR A 655 0.16 -2.58 33.13
CA TYR A 655 -0.62 -3.65 33.71
C TYR A 655 -2.13 -3.42 33.56
N GLN A 656 -2.62 -2.20 33.79
CA GLN A 656 -4.04 -1.88 33.60
C GLN A 656 -4.46 -1.93 32.12
N ILE A 657 -3.62 -1.47 31.20
CA ILE A 657 -3.87 -1.57 29.76
C ILE A 657 -3.97 -3.05 29.35
N ALA A 658 -3.02 -3.88 29.77
CA ALA A 658 -3.05 -5.33 29.49
C ALA A 658 -4.29 -6.01 30.09
N LYS A 659 -4.68 -5.63 31.31
CA LYS A 659 -5.94 -6.11 31.91
C LYS A 659 -7.15 -5.71 31.08
N ALA A 660 -7.23 -4.48 30.59
CA ALA A 660 -8.33 -4.03 29.76
C ALA A 660 -8.38 -4.79 28.41
N ILE A 661 -7.23 -5.09 27.81
CA ILE A 661 -7.14 -5.92 26.60
C ILE A 661 -7.65 -7.34 26.88
N THR A 662 -7.09 -8.02 27.89
CA THR A 662 -7.46 -9.41 28.22
C THR A 662 -8.91 -9.55 28.67
N ALA A 663 -9.48 -8.54 29.32
CA ALA A 663 -10.88 -8.53 29.76
C ALA A 663 -11.89 -8.56 28.60
N LEU A 664 -11.48 -8.25 27.37
CA LEU A 664 -12.34 -8.28 26.19
C LEU A 664 -12.43 -9.66 25.53
N ALA A 665 -11.68 -10.67 25.98
CA ALA A 665 -11.76 -12.02 25.41
C ALA A 665 -13.20 -12.60 25.32
N PRO A 666 -14.09 -12.42 26.32
CA PRO A 666 -15.48 -12.87 26.22
C PRO A 666 -16.30 -12.21 25.11
N ALA A 667 -15.91 -11.02 24.63
CA ALA A 667 -16.60 -10.34 23.53
C ALA A 667 -16.55 -11.15 22.23
N PHE A 668 -15.55 -12.03 22.10
CA PHE A 668 -15.37 -12.90 20.93
C PHE A 668 -16.15 -14.22 21.03
N GLU A 669 -16.82 -14.49 22.15
CA GLU A 669 -17.68 -15.67 22.36
C GLU A 669 -16.97 -17.01 22.03
N GLY A 670 -15.68 -17.08 22.34
CA GLY A 670 -14.84 -18.26 22.11
C GLY A 670 -14.20 -18.33 20.72
N GLU A 671 -14.49 -17.38 19.82
CA GLU A 671 -13.79 -17.28 18.55
C GLU A 671 -12.33 -16.80 18.75
N PRO A 672 -11.39 -17.25 17.89
CA PRO A 672 -10.02 -16.74 17.90
C PRO A 672 -9.97 -15.22 17.68
N ILE A 673 -9.00 -14.59 18.34
CA ILE A 673 -8.60 -13.20 18.12
C ILE A 673 -7.41 -13.24 17.17
N ASP A 674 -7.49 -12.55 16.04
CA ASP A 674 -6.43 -12.53 15.02
C ASP A 674 -5.20 -11.77 15.52
N ALA A 675 -5.42 -10.59 16.14
CA ALA A 675 -4.35 -9.75 16.64
C ALA A 675 -4.81 -8.72 17.67
N ILE A 676 -3.86 -8.24 18.48
CA ILE A 676 -3.98 -7.01 19.27
C ILE A 676 -3.33 -5.87 18.49
N LEU A 677 -4.08 -4.80 18.23
CA LEU A 677 -3.61 -3.64 17.50
C LEU A 677 -3.35 -2.48 18.47
N LEU A 678 -2.09 -2.06 18.60
CA LEU A 678 -1.68 -0.94 19.44
C LEU A 678 -1.56 0.33 18.60
N THR A 679 -2.31 1.38 18.96
CA THR A 679 -2.30 2.67 18.25
C THR A 679 -2.27 3.86 19.22
N GLY A 680 -2.27 5.08 18.71
CA GLY A 680 -2.13 6.31 19.49
C GLY A 680 -0.68 6.73 19.69
N GLY A 681 -0.47 7.88 20.32
CA GLY A 681 0.86 8.48 20.48
C GLY A 681 1.85 7.61 21.25
N MET A 682 1.36 6.83 22.23
CA MET A 682 2.19 5.97 23.10
C MET A 682 2.72 4.73 22.39
N ALA A 683 2.07 4.27 21.32
CA ALA A 683 2.51 3.11 20.53
C ALA A 683 3.84 3.32 19.80
N ARG A 684 4.45 4.51 19.88
CA ARG A 684 5.82 4.80 19.39
C ARG A 684 6.91 4.25 20.32
N SER A 685 6.59 3.94 21.57
CA SER A 685 7.56 3.40 22.52
C SER A 685 7.72 1.89 22.31
N GLY A 686 8.92 1.48 21.86
CA GLY A 686 9.25 0.05 21.74
C GLY A 686 9.23 -0.70 23.07
N ARG A 687 9.59 -0.01 24.17
CA ARG A 687 9.54 -0.56 25.53
C ARG A 687 8.10 -0.88 25.95
N LEU A 688 7.20 0.08 25.75
CA LEU A 688 5.78 -0.08 26.05
C LEU A 688 5.17 -1.22 25.25
N VAL A 689 5.45 -1.26 23.94
CA VAL A 689 4.96 -2.31 23.04
C VAL A 689 5.43 -3.69 23.49
N ALA A 690 6.74 -3.85 23.74
CA ALA A 690 7.30 -5.14 24.15
C ALA A 690 6.72 -5.65 25.46
N GLU A 691 6.48 -4.74 26.41
CA GLU A 691 5.89 -5.12 27.70
C GLU A 691 4.40 -5.47 27.58
N LEU A 692 3.63 -4.76 26.75
CA LEU A 692 2.23 -5.13 26.49
C LEU A 692 2.11 -6.47 25.75
N ASP A 693 2.99 -6.74 24.78
CA ASP A 693 3.08 -8.04 24.10
C ASP A 693 3.33 -9.16 25.11
N ARG A 694 4.33 -8.99 25.98
CA ARG A 694 4.62 -9.93 27.08
C ARG A 694 3.43 -10.15 28.01
N LEU A 695 2.76 -9.07 28.44
CA LEU A 695 1.65 -9.13 29.40
C LEU A 695 0.36 -9.72 28.81
N THR A 696 0.18 -9.64 27.49
CA THR A 696 -1.04 -10.10 26.80
C THR A 696 -0.87 -11.43 26.07
N ALA A 697 0.33 -12.01 26.08
CA ALA A 697 0.68 -13.28 25.43
C ALA A 697 -0.28 -14.45 25.74
N ALA A 698 -0.95 -14.44 26.90
CA ALA A 698 -1.93 -15.45 27.29
C ALA A 698 -3.16 -15.52 26.35
N LEU A 699 -3.42 -14.50 25.53
CA LEU A 699 -4.48 -14.52 24.51
C LEU A 699 -4.12 -15.37 23.29
N GLY A 700 -2.86 -15.77 23.11
CA GLY A 700 -2.43 -16.62 22.01
C GLY A 700 -2.44 -15.95 20.63
N CYS A 701 -2.53 -14.61 20.58
CA CYS A 701 -2.47 -13.83 19.34
C CYS A 701 -1.31 -12.81 19.40
N GLY A 702 -0.85 -12.37 18.23
CA GLY A 702 0.27 -11.44 18.13
C GLY A 702 -0.14 -9.97 18.29
N VAL A 703 0.82 -9.12 18.67
CA VAL A 703 0.68 -7.67 18.67
C VAL A 703 1.11 -7.07 17.32
N LYS A 704 0.30 -6.13 16.79
CA LYS A 704 0.64 -5.26 15.65
C LYS A 704 0.57 -3.80 16.07
N VAL A 705 1.48 -2.98 15.56
CA VAL A 705 1.66 -1.60 16.02
C VAL A 705 1.38 -0.61 14.89
N TYR A 706 0.50 0.34 15.16
CA TYR A 706 0.08 1.42 14.26
C TYR A 706 0.24 2.78 14.95
N PRO A 707 1.48 3.32 15.06
CA PRO A 707 1.74 4.49 15.90
C PRO A 707 1.04 5.76 15.41
N GLY A 708 0.55 6.57 16.36
CA GLY A 708 -0.06 7.87 16.08
C GLY A 708 -1.58 7.82 15.88
N GLU A 709 -2.10 8.91 15.32
CA GLU A 709 -3.54 9.13 15.13
C GLU A 709 -3.75 9.58 13.69
N ASN A 710 -4.21 8.67 12.83
CA ASN A 710 -4.42 8.94 11.41
C ASN A 710 -5.83 9.50 11.15
N GLU A 711 -6.34 10.37 12.03
CA GLU A 711 -7.74 10.85 11.97
C GLU A 711 -8.08 11.51 10.61
N MET A 712 -7.19 12.36 10.09
CA MET A 712 -7.42 13.04 8.80
C MET A 712 -7.52 12.04 7.64
N ALA A 713 -6.59 11.08 7.58
CA ALA A 713 -6.62 10.02 6.58
C ALA A 713 -7.81 9.08 6.75
N ALA A 714 -8.25 8.81 7.99
CA ALA A 714 -9.42 8.00 8.29
C ALA A 714 -10.72 8.66 7.78
N LEU A 715 -10.88 9.97 8.00
CA LEU A 715 -12.00 10.74 7.45
C LEU A 715 -11.99 10.71 5.92
N ALA A 716 -10.82 10.92 5.30
CA ALA A 716 -10.67 10.90 3.85
C ALA A 716 -11.02 9.53 3.29
N LYS A 717 -10.43 8.46 3.83
CA LYS A 717 -10.70 7.07 3.42
C LYS A 717 -12.18 6.70 3.53
N GLY A 718 -12.89 7.16 4.56
CA GLY A 718 -14.34 6.96 4.67
C GLY A 718 -15.11 7.55 3.49
N ALA A 719 -14.87 8.83 3.18
CA ALA A 719 -15.49 9.48 2.03
C ALA A 719 -15.07 8.85 0.69
N LEU A 720 -13.79 8.50 0.53
CA LEU A 720 -13.28 7.89 -0.70
C LEU A 720 -13.94 6.54 -0.99
N ARG A 721 -14.18 5.70 0.03
CA ARG A 721 -14.90 4.43 -0.16
C ARG A 721 -16.32 4.64 -0.66
N VAL A 722 -17.01 5.70 -0.22
CA VAL A 722 -18.33 6.05 -0.74
C VAL A 722 -18.24 6.54 -2.18
N LEU A 723 -17.33 7.47 -2.47
CA LEU A 723 -17.16 8.03 -3.80
C LEU A 723 -16.74 6.98 -4.84
N SER A 724 -15.99 5.96 -4.43
CA SER A 724 -15.58 4.84 -5.28
C SER A 724 -16.57 3.68 -5.31
N GLY A 725 -17.76 3.80 -4.68
CA GLY A 725 -18.78 2.75 -4.66
C GLY A 725 -18.43 1.50 -3.83
N ARG A 726 -17.39 1.56 -2.99
CA ARG A 726 -16.96 0.46 -2.10
C ARG A 726 -17.76 0.40 -0.80
N GLU A 727 -18.36 1.52 -0.39
CA GLU A 727 -19.21 1.65 0.79
C GLU A 727 -20.46 2.47 0.40
N THR A 728 -21.63 2.12 0.95
CA THR A 728 -22.83 2.96 0.81
C THR A 728 -22.92 3.90 2.00
N ALA A 729 -23.04 5.20 1.74
CA ALA A 729 -23.27 6.17 2.81
C ALA A 729 -24.64 5.94 3.48
N LYS A 730 -24.66 6.05 4.82
CA LYS A 730 -25.85 5.87 5.64
C LYS A 730 -26.54 7.21 5.90
N ASP A 731 -27.85 7.18 6.12
CA ASP A 731 -28.62 8.39 6.48
C ASP A 731 -28.94 8.42 7.97
N TYR A 732 -28.67 9.57 8.61
CA TYR A 732 -28.99 9.76 10.02
C TYR A 732 -30.51 9.81 10.20
N PRO A 733 -31.10 8.93 11.05
CA PRO A 733 -32.55 8.81 11.15
C PRO A 733 -33.19 10.10 11.72
N PRO A 734 -34.48 10.36 11.48
CA PRO A 734 -35.20 11.42 12.19
C PRO A 734 -35.30 11.13 13.70
N ALA A 735 -35.66 12.16 14.48
CA ALA A 735 -35.71 12.14 15.95
C ALA A 735 -36.70 11.10 16.50
#